data_AF-A0A9W6GML3-F1
#
_entry.id   AF-A0A9W6GML3-F1
#
_cell.length_a   1.000
_cell.length_b   1.000
_cell.length_c   1.000
_cell.angle_alpha   90.00
_cell.angle_beta   90.00
_cell.angle_gamma   90.00
#
_symmetry.space_group_name_H-M   'P 1'
#
loop_
_entity.id
_entity.type
_entity.pdbx_description
1 polymer ?
#
loop_
_entity_poly.entity_id
_entity_poly.type
_entity_poly.pdbx_seq_one_letter_code
_entity_poly.pdbx_strand_id
1 'polypeptide(L)'
;MKLRGILILFLITGTLLLSAEFKGEYEEGFIGIEINKIVEHTFFPVYMDFKEQEPYVGLKNLMVLVDARAMELDITNKKISGRMGEERKEFSFEDTTYITRENEVFVKGSDLGKVFPTKKIEWDTEKYTLKIETVFKTPVEVYLESEERRGNIESREEDEVAEDQLYRNERKLFTPGVIRPRYTDTDLGSGDESVSLRYDTHLLYGDFSSTYFFRPDSDLGSISLTYNEVLENKSIVAGDSFIRTYDFLNTSSIRGGAIQPWFGSSNLEIGATTIKGFAPYRSTVELYQNGTLLRFQTVGENGQYEFNDVRIEGYEDSYTIKIFNFDGTIETRELRLLSNRNILKKGQFEYLGAIGKDPDDDADDDLQYNVKAGYGITDRLTFAVGYMDVLSRISDETDIFAIDLNDDDDDEVETVNNNLVEAAFYYTTVAKKYPTYFEFANLYDTNEGDNTHIGIIRQKINTNTLSLEVYEYSEVNTRVTGAERSYLADWRGEFSRNLTYNVFYSQRDEPSDDIKNIGGNLFLRYPETSHTFGVQYPISGDDETTVLNYSYSNGKFEIFKIPINIVLSATVDAEDPGENALYSLLVSKRGSKKFDVSFEVETDTEEYEFSLEVSYKLTNWLDILGEVTRDEFGTDTKFGIDAEKTIILEKPFVKNSNPSPDNSWMEGKVFLDYDGDKEMDSEDIPLEGVIVNVGRREGTSDSDGNYFIDDISSYEDEKIEVDVTTIDPLLEAGNEKKYVRLYPARGGKMDIPLQPISIIMGDIIFPDNTVGDVEKFSILNKLTIVLKDESGRVVKKQKIEPEGYYMLERVLPGRYSVEVIYNGEDRVEFKETSKEVEVRAGKYGDYYEGFNFEIKSFSYE
;
A
#
# COMPACT_ATOMS: atom_id res chain seq x y z
N MET A 1 72.98 10.00 -37.58
CA MET A 1 72.85 8.83 -38.48
C MET A 1 71.46 8.86 -39.13
N LYS A 2 71.19 8.13 -40.23
CA LYS A 2 69.95 8.19 -41.06
C LYS A 2 68.66 7.95 -40.21
N LEU A 3 67.47 8.57 -40.38
CA LEU A 3 66.67 9.12 -41.51
C LEU A 3 65.63 8.13 -42.10
N ARG A 4 64.37 8.60 -42.30
CA ARG A 4 63.12 7.93 -42.79
C ARG A 4 62.37 7.12 -41.71
N GLY A 5 61.04 7.10 -41.57
CA GLY A 5 59.88 7.75 -42.23
C GLY A 5 58.56 7.20 -41.60
N ILE A 6 57.31 7.53 -41.96
CA ILE A 6 56.74 8.41 -43.00
C ILE A 6 55.49 9.16 -42.46
N LEU A 7 55.17 10.28 -43.10
CA LEU A 7 54.06 11.25 -43.00
C LEU A 7 52.65 10.75 -43.40
N ILE A 8 51.60 11.09 -42.63
CA ILE A 8 50.26 11.45 -43.14
C ILE A 8 49.78 12.71 -42.42
N LEU A 9 49.26 13.67 -43.19
CA LEU A 9 48.68 14.92 -42.75
C LEU A 9 47.17 14.85 -43.03
N PHE A 10 46.33 15.23 -42.06
CA PHE A 10 44.95 15.63 -42.35
C PHE A 10 44.68 16.98 -41.66
N LEU A 11 44.29 17.98 -42.45
CA LEU A 11 43.75 19.21 -41.91
C LEU A 11 42.39 18.91 -41.29
N ILE A 12 42.20 19.33 -40.04
CA ILE A 12 40.86 19.63 -39.52
C ILE A 12 40.84 21.14 -39.31
N THR A 13 40.28 21.85 -40.27
CA THR A 13 39.87 23.24 -40.10
C THR A 13 38.62 23.25 -39.22
N GLY A 14 38.79 23.29 -37.91
CA GLY A 14 37.70 23.62 -37.00
C GLY A 14 37.30 25.07 -37.23
N THR A 15 36.20 25.30 -37.94
CA THR A 15 35.52 26.59 -37.96
C THR A 15 34.96 26.85 -36.56
N LEU A 16 35.52 27.82 -35.85
CA LEU A 16 34.85 28.46 -34.71
C LEU A 16 33.55 29.08 -35.23
N LEU A 17 32.43 28.41 -35.00
CA LEU A 17 31.10 28.94 -35.22
C LEU A 17 30.83 29.97 -34.13
N LEU A 18 30.95 31.25 -34.48
CA LEU A 18 30.54 32.35 -33.61
C LEU A 18 29.01 32.48 -33.64
N SER A 19 28.42 32.63 -32.46
CA SER A 19 27.05 33.06 -32.23
C SER A 19 26.57 34.10 -33.25
N ALA A 20 25.47 33.82 -33.96
CA ALA A 20 24.93 34.73 -34.97
C ALA A 20 23.40 34.86 -34.86
N GLU A 21 22.94 36.09 -34.66
CA GLU A 21 21.54 36.46 -34.81
C GLU A 21 21.16 36.34 -36.31
N PHE A 22 20.13 35.58 -36.61
CA PHE A 22 19.65 35.33 -37.97
C PHE A 22 18.92 36.56 -38.53
N LYS A 23 19.31 36.98 -39.73
CA LYS A 23 18.78 38.18 -40.42
C LYS A 23 18.20 37.88 -41.80
N GLY A 24 17.82 36.62 -42.03
CA GLY A 24 17.10 36.21 -43.23
C GLY A 24 15.60 36.53 -43.15
N GLU A 25 14.88 36.18 -44.21
CA GLU A 25 13.41 36.19 -44.22
C GLU A 25 12.89 34.91 -43.57
N TYR A 26 11.87 35.05 -42.72
CA TYR A 26 11.19 33.97 -42.01
C TYR A 26 9.73 34.36 -41.79
N GLU A 27 8.81 33.40 -41.77
CA GLU A 27 7.39 33.62 -41.43
C GLU A 27 6.94 32.63 -40.34
N GLU A 28 5.77 32.86 -39.77
CA GLU A 28 5.19 31.96 -38.76
C GLU A 28 4.72 30.66 -39.41
N GLY A 29 4.94 29.55 -38.71
CA GLY A 29 4.53 28.23 -39.13
C GLY A 29 4.34 27.29 -37.95
N PHE A 30 3.85 26.09 -38.24
CA PHE A 30 3.60 25.06 -37.23
C PHE A 30 4.36 23.79 -37.58
N ILE A 31 4.84 23.11 -36.55
CA ILE A 31 5.50 21.81 -36.65
C ILE A 31 4.92 20.85 -35.63
N GLY A 32 5.00 19.55 -35.93
CA GLY A 32 4.97 18.54 -34.89
C GLY A 32 6.23 18.66 -34.02
N ILE A 33 6.10 18.49 -32.71
CA ILE A 33 7.24 18.32 -31.81
C ILE A 33 6.98 17.13 -30.88
N GLU A 34 8.01 16.31 -30.70
CA GLU A 34 7.98 15.09 -29.88
C GLU A 34 9.21 15.10 -28.98
N ILE A 35 9.00 15.17 -27.66
CA ILE A 35 10.06 15.17 -26.66
C ILE A 35 9.95 13.88 -25.84
N ASN A 36 11.04 13.09 -25.86
CA ASN A 36 11.17 11.79 -25.20
C ASN A 36 10.11 10.72 -25.53
N LYS A 37 9.28 10.93 -26.57
CA LYS A 37 8.12 10.07 -26.92
C LYS A 37 7.03 10.07 -25.84
N ILE A 38 6.98 11.12 -25.03
CA ILE A 38 5.98 11.31 -23.96
C ILE A 38 5.26 12.64 -24.16
N VAL A 39 6.00 13.70 -24.51
CA VAL A 39 5.41 15.01 -24.84
C VAL A 39 5.28 15.11 -26.34
N GLU A 40 4.06 14.94 -26.86
CA GLU A 40 3.74 15.10 -28.29
C GLU A 40 2.84 16.32 -28.49
N HIS A 41 3.12 17.12 -29.51
CA HIS A 41 2.30 18.27 -29.86
C HIS A 41 2.30 18.53 -31.37
N THR A 42 1.13 18.52 -32.00
CA THR A 42 0.98 18.50 -33.48
C THR A 42 1.13 19.88 -34.13
N PHE A 43 0.80 20.96 -33.42
CA PHE A 43 0.79 22.33 -33.95
C PHE A 43 1.66 23.27 -33.12
N PHE A 44 2.92 22.90 -32.88
CA PHE A 44 3.84 23.75 -32.11
C PHE A 44 4.30 24.95 -32.97
N PRO A 45 4.12 26.19 -32.50
CA PRO A 45 4.39 27.38 -33.31
C PRO A 45 5.89 27.71 -33.37
N VAL A 46 6.38 28.04 -34.55
CA VAL A 46 7.79 28.32 -34.86
C VAL A 46 7.93 29.42 -35.91
N TYR A 47 9.13 29.98 -36.06
CA TYR A 47 9.49 30.76 -37.25
C TYR A 47 10.20 29.84 -38.26
N MET A 48 9.67 29.74 -39.48
CA MET A 48 10.24 28.90 -40.54
C MET A 48 11.15 29.70 -41.47
N ASP A 49 12.39 29.24 -41.66
CA ASP A 49 13.21 29.63 -42.81
C ASP A 49 12.77 28.79 -44.02
N PHE A 50 11.95 29.38 -44.90
CA PHE A 50 11.43 28.70 -46.10
C PHE A 50 12.50 28.35 -47.14
N LYS A 51 13.69 28.96 -47.07
CA LYS A 51 14.79 28.69 -48.01
C LYS A 51 15.60 27.46 -47.61
N GLU A 52 15.83 27.29 -46.31
CA GLU A 52 16.56 26.15 -45.74
C GLU A 52 15.61 25.04 -45.19
N GLN A 53 14.29 25.28 -45.18
CA GLN A 53 13.24 24.41 -44.63
C GLN A 53 13.45 24.02 -43.16
N GLU A 54 13.91 24.98 -42.36
CA GLU A 54 14.31 24.76 -40.98
C GLU A 54 13.43 25.58 -40.00
N PRO A 55 12.93 24.96 -38.91
CA PRO A 55 12.24 25.68 -37.84
C PRO A 55 13.21 26.37 -36.89
N TYR A 56 12.84 27.57 -36.45
CA TYR A 56 13.39 28.23 -35.27
C TYR A 56 12.40 28.10 -34.12
N VAL A 57 12.81 27.38 -33.08
CA VAL A 57 11.98 26.94 -31.95
C VAL A 57 12.12 27.91 -30.80
N GLY A 58 10.99 28.48 -30.33
CA GLY A 58 10.95 29.40 -29.21
C GLY A 58 11.36 28.72 -27.90
N LEU A 59 12.44 29.20 -27.27
CA LEU A 59 12.98 28.59 -26.05
C LEU A 59 12.00 28.71 -24.86
N LYS A 60 11.24 29.79 -24.76
CA LYS A 60 10.27 30.00 -23.66
C LYS A 60 9.05 29.11 -23.89
N ASN A 61 8.54 29.02 -25.12
CA ASN A 61 7.45 28.11 -25.47
C ASN A 61 7.85 26.64 -25.30
N LEU A 62 9.09 26.29 -25.62
CA LEU A 62 9.64 24.95 -25.36
C LEU A 62 9.72 24.64 -23.86
N MET A 63 10.11 25.60 -23.02
CA MET A 63 10.07 25.42 -21.56
C MET A 63 8.65 25.33 -21.02
N VAL A 64 7.68 26.09 -21.55
CA VAL A 64 6.26 26.00 -21.18
C VAL A 64 5.68 24.63 -21.55
N LEU A 65 5.97 24.13 -22.77
CA LEU A 65 5.51 22.81 -23.24
C LEU A 65 5.99 21.66 -22.33
N VAL A 66 7.16 21.79 -21.71
CA VAL A 66 7.72 20.78 -20.80
C VAL A 66 7.54 21.09 -19.31
N ASP A 67 6.71 22.09 -18.99
CA ASP A 67 6.46 22.66 -17.66
C ASP A 67 7.69 23.17 -16.89
N ALA A 68 8.80 23.47 -17.56
CA ALA A 68 10.01 24.07 -16.97
C ALA A 68 9.90 25.59 -16.77
N ARG A 69 8.80 26.06 -16.18
CA ARG A 69 8.40 27.48 -16.14
C ARG A 69 9.31 28.33 -15.23
N ALA A 70 9.95 27.74 -14.23
CA ALA A 70 10.97 28.38 -13.38
C ALA A 70 12.36 28.52 -14.04
N MET A 71 12.50 28.26 -15.35
CA MET A 71 13.71 28.53 -16.12
C MET A 71 13.64 29.92 -16.75
N GLU A 72 14.48 30.84 -16.27
CA GLU A 72 14.55 32.21 -16.78
C GLU A 72 15.49 32.30 -18.01
N LEU A 73 15.08 33.07 -19.01
CA LEU A 73 15.85 33.35 -20.22
C LEU A 73 16.58 34.70 -20.10
N ASP A 74 17.90 34.66 -19.90
CA ASP A 74 18.76 35.83 -19.95
C ASP A 74 19.30 36.02 -21.38
N ILE A 75 18.59 36.85 -22.14
CA ILE A 75 18.94 37.22 -23.53
C ILE A 75 20.29 37.95 -23.59
N THR A 76 20.66 38.72 -22.55
CA THR A 76 21.87 39.55 -22.55
C THR A 76 23.13 38.69 -22.38
N ASN A 77 23.09 37.74 -21.45
CA ASN A 77 24.20 36.81 -21.18
C ASN A 77 24.10 35.50 -21.98
N LYS A 78 23.07 35.36 -22.83
CA LYS A 78 22.76 34.17 -23.66
C LYS A 78 22.59 32.87 -22.89
N LYS A 79 21.93 32.95 -21.74
CA LYS A 79 21.74 31.81 -20.83
C LYS A 79 20.26 31.53 -20.60
N ILE A 80 19.98 30.27 -20.29
CA ILE A 80 18.72 29.83 -19.69
C ILE A 80 19.11 29.25 -18.32
N SER A 81 18.60 29.80 -17.22
CA SER A 81 18.97 29.31 -15.89
C SER A 81 17.80 29.37 -14.92
N GLY A 82 17.72 28.37 -14.04
CA GLY A 82 16.61 28.25 -13.12
C GLY A 82 16.59 26.89 -12.46
N ARG A 83 15.45 26.55 -11.87
CA ARG A 83 15.22 25.22 -11.30
C ARG A 83 14.30 24.45 -12.23
N MET A 84 14.64 23.20 -12.52
CA MET A 84 13.87 22.32 -13.41
C MET A 84 13.77 20.96 -12.73
N GLY A 85 12.59 20.62 -12.23
CA GLY A 85 12.41 19.51 -11.31
C GLY A 85 13.18 19.73 -9.99
N GLU A 86 13.88 18.70 -9.52
CA GLU A 86 14.62 18.74 -8.24
C GLU A 86 15.91 19.58 -8.31
N GLU A 87 16.50 19.80 -9.49
CA GLU A 87 17.83 20.40 -9.65
C GLU A 87 17.81 21.83 -10.23
N ARG A 88 18.82 22.64 -9.87
CA ARG A 88 19.13 23.88 -10.60
C ARG A 88 19.90 23.54 -11.88
N LYS A 89 19.45 24.05 -13.02
CA LYS A 89 20.08 23.86 -14.32
C LYS A 89 20.50 25.20 -14.92
N GLU A 90 21.56 25.17 -15.72
CA GLU A 90 22.02 26.30 -16.53
C GLU A 90 22.39 25.77 -17.92
N PHE A 91 21.87 26.44 -18.95
CA PHE A 91 22.09 26.15 -20.36
C PHE A 91 22.58 27.43 -21.05
N SER A 92 23.35 27.29 -22.12
CA SER A 92 23.81 28.40 -22.95
C SER A 92 23.36 28.21 -24.38
N PHE A 93 22.90 29.27 -25.03
CA PHE A 93 22.63 29.27 -26.47
C PHE A 93 23.68 30.07 -27.26
N GLU A 94 24.85 30.34 -26.64
CA GLU A 94 25.91 31.13 -27.27
C GLU A 94 26.38 30.51 -28.60
N ASP A 95 26.59 29.19 -28.70
CA ASP A 95 27.10 28.52 -29.92
C ASP A 95 26.02 28.21 -30.99
N THR A 96 24.90 28.93 -30.97
CA THR A 96 23.72 28.69 -31.83
C THR A 96 23.40 29.84 -32.80
N THR A 97 22.58 29.51 -33.80
CA THR A 97 21.87 30.46 -34.67
C THR A 97 20.48 30.73 -34.09
N TYR A 98 20.11 32.00 -33.90
CA TYR A 98 18.86 32.36 -33.21
C TYR A 98 18.21 33.65 -33.73
N ILE A 99 16.92 33.82 -33.44
CA ILE A 99 16.11 35.02 -33.69
C ILE A 99 15.63 35.58 -32.34
N THR A 100 15.60 36.89 -32.16
CA THR A 100 15.08 37.55 -30.94
C THR A 100 13.79 38.30 -31.25
N ARG A 101 12.72 38.04 -30.48
CA ARG A 101 11.40 38.70 -30.60
C ARG A 101 10.79 38.88 -29.23
N GLU A 102 10.35 40.10 -28.89
CA GLU A 102 9.36 40.37 -27.81
C GLU A 102 9.56 39.58 -26.49
N ASN A 103 10.81 39.56 -26.01
CA ASN A 103 11.25 38.87 -24.78
C ASN A 103 11.32 37.32 -24.86
N GLU A 104 11.44 36.77 -26.07
CA GLU A 104 11.77 35.38 -26.37
C GLU A 104 12.93 35.27 -27.38
N VAL A 105 13.62 34.14 -27.34
CA VAL A 105 14.67 33.73 -28.30
C VAL A 105 14.24 32.43 -28.96
N PHE A 106 14.29 32.40 -30.30
CA PHE A 106 13.98 31.23 -31.11
C PHE A 106 15.28 30.66 -31.67
N VAL A 107 15.63 29.44 -31.30
CA VAL A 107 16.88 28.77 -31.72
C VAL A 107 16.60 27.82 -32.89
N LYS A 108 17.51 27.78 -33.86
CA LYS A 108 17.45 26.85 -34.99
C LYS A 108 17.28 25.40 -34.49
N GLY A 109 16.31 24.65 -35.01
CA GLY A 109 15.93 23.33 -34.49
C GLY A 109 17.11 22.34 -34.39
N SER A 110 17.94 22.26 -35.43
CA SER A 110 19.18 21.46 -35.43
C SER A 110 20.26 21.94 -34.44
N ASP A 111 20.22 23.18 -33.97
CA ASP A 111 21.15 23.74 -32.97
C ASP A 111 20.69 23.50 -31.52
N LEU A 112 19.45 23.06 -31.25
CA LEU A 112 18.92 22.85 -29.90
C LEU A 112 19.76 21.86 -29.06
N GLY A 113 20.42 20.89 -29.70
CA GLY A 113 21.30 19.92 -29.03
C GLY A 113 22.65 20.50 -28.56
N LYS A 114 22.92 21.76 -28.90
CA LYS A 114 24.00 22.56 -28.32
C LYS A 114 23.55 23.31 -27.06
N VAL A 115 22.25 23.57 -26.94
CA VAL A 115 21.64 24.26 -25.79
C VAL A 115 21.34 23.28 -24.67
N PHE A 116 20.61 22.21 -25.00
CA PHE A 116 20.13 21.21 -24.06
C PHE A 116 20.92 19.89 -24.21
N PRO A 117 21.23 19.20 -23.10
CA PRO A 117 21.75 17.84 -23.16
C PRO A 117 20.75 16.89 -23.83
N THR A 118 21.04 16.49 -25.07
CA THR A 118 20.22 15.55 -25.86
C THR A 118 21.01 14.31 -26.29
N LYS A 119 20.37 13.15 -26.24
CA LYS A 119 20.83 11.90 -26.87
C LYS A 119 20.69 11.97 -28.40
N LYS A 120 19.59 12.57 -28.89
CA LYS A 120 19.26 12.66 -30.31
C LYS A 120 18.35 13.87 -30.57
N ILE A 121 18.54 14.52 -31.71
CA ILE A 121 17.56 15.43 -32.32
C ILE A 121 17.40 15.02 -33.79
N GLU A 122 16.18 15.01 -34.29
CA GLU A 122 15.84 14.67 -35.67
C GLU A 122 14.74 15.59 -36.19
N TRP A 123 15.03 16.31 -37.28
CA TRP A 123 14.06 17.14 -37.99
C TRP A 123 13.59 16.38 -39.23
N ASP A 124 12.34 15.92 -39.21
CA ASP A 124 11.68 15.25 -40.34
C ASP A 124 11.02 16.33 -41.22
N THR A 125 11.67 16.67 -42.33
CA THR A 125 11.20 17.67 -43.29
C THR A 125 10.01 17.20 -44.14
N GLU A 126 9.72 15.90 -44.20
CA GLU A 126 8.54 15.38 -44.92
C GLU A 126 7.29 15.48 -44.05
N LYS A 127 7.43 15.23 -42.74
CA LYS A 127 6.34 15.30 -41.74
C LYS A 127 6.27 16.62 -40.98
N TYR A 128 7.17 17.56 -41.25
CA TYR A 128 7.36 18.78 -40.45
C TYR A 128 7.39 18.48 -38.94
N THR A 129 8.14 17.45 -38.52
CA THR A 129 8.15 16.97 -37.13
C THR A 129 9.55 17.01 -36.54
N LEU A 130 9.73 17.69 -35.40
CA LEU A 130 10.98 17.77 -34.65
C LEU A 130 10.95 16.81 -33.45
N LYS A 131 11.79 15.76 -33.50
CA LYS A 131 11.96 14.79 -32.41
C LYS A 131 13.18 15.16 -31.57
N ILE A 132 13.02 15.18 -30.25
CA ILE A 132 14.06 15.52 -29.26
C ILE A 132 14.10 14.42 -28.20
N GLU A 133 15.23 13.70 -28.08
CA GLU A 133 15.48 12.79 -26.96
C GLU A 133 16.50 13.43 -26.02
N THR A 134 16.09 13.83 -24.82
CA THR A 134 16.96 14.44 -23.80
C THR A 134 17.73 13.37 -22.99
N VAL A 135 18.73 13.81 -22.21
CA VAL A 135 19.45 12.93 -21.24
C VAL A 135 18.79 12.94 -19.85
N PHE A 136 17.80 13.80 -19.62
CA PHE A 136 17.12 14.04 -18.33
C PHE A 136 15.60 14.04 -18.52
N LYS A 137 14.82 13.59 -17.53
CA LYS A 137 13.36 13.75 -17.57
C LYS A 137 12.99 15.22 -17.40
N THR A 138 12.05 15.69 -18.19
CA THR A 138 11.44 17.01 -18.09
C THR A 138 10.44 17.09 -16.92
N PRO A 139 10.11 18.29 -16.40
CA PRO A 139 9.10 18.46 -15.37
C PRO A 139 7.75 17.84 -15.73
N VAL A 140 7.27 18.00 -16.96
CA VAL A 140 6.00 17.39 -17.40
C VAL A 140 6.03 15.86 -17.42
N GLU A 141 7.16 15.22 -17.80
CA GLU A 141 7.29 13.75 -17.69
C GLU A 141 7.22 13.30 -16.23
N VAL A 142 7.89 14.00 -15.33
CA VAL A 142 7.88 13.70 -13.89
C VAL A 142 6.49 13.95 -13.28
N TYR A 143 5.75 14.96 -13.79
CA TYR A 143 4.36 15.24 -13.44
C TYR A 143 3.41 14.16 -13.97
N LEU A 144 3.54 13.70 -15.21
CA LEU A 144 2.70 12.65 -15.79
C LEU A 144 2.90 11.31 -15.07
N GLU A 145 4.14 10.93 -14.76
CA GLU A 145 4.43 9.76 -13.91
C GLU A 145 3.89 9.92 -12.48
N SER A 146 3.69 11.17 -12.02
CA SER A 146 3.14 11.53 -10.72
C SER A 146 1.60 11.50 -10.74
N GLU A 147 0.95 11.96 -11.81
CA GLU A 147 -0.50 11.76 -12.06
C GLU A 147 -0.83 10.27 -12.19
N GLU A 148 -0.04 9.48 -12.91
CA GLU A 148 -0.27 8.04 -13.04
C GLU A 148 -0.16 7.35 -11.67
N ARG A 149 0.85 7.70 -10.85
CA ARG A 149 0.94 7.22 -9.47
C ARG A 149 -0.23 7.69 -8.61
N ARG A 150 -0.70 8.95 -8.78
CA ARG A 150 -1.88 9.48 -8.08
C ARG A 150 -3.16 8.79 -8.50
N GLY A 151 -3.42 8.49 -9.77
CA GLY A 151 -4.62 7.76 -10.21
C GLY A 151 -4.67 6.32 -9.67
N ASN A 152 -3.51 5.67 -9.51
CA ASN A 152 -3.37 4.39 -8.80
C ASN A 152 -3.59 4.51 -7.27
N ILE A 153 -3.76 5.73 -6.76
CA ILE A 153 -3.96 6.07 -5.36
C ILE A 153 -5.31 6.73 -5.13
N GLU A 154 -5.87 7.55 -6.01
CA GLU A 154 -7.28 7.98 -6.00
C GLU A 154 -8.23 6.77 -6.15
N SER A 155 -7.73 5.62 -6.60
CA SER A 155 -8.42 4.32 -6.56
C SER A 155 -8.25 3.53 -5.24
N ARG A 156 -7.54 4.09 -4.24
CA ARG A 156 -7.20 3.49 -2.92
C ARG A 156 -7.30 4.46 -1.72
N GLU A 157 -7.33 5.75 -2.02
CA GLU A 157 -7.38 6.92 -1.15
C GLU A 157 -8.38 7.88 -1.80
N GLU A 158 -9.65 7.56 -1.69
CA GLU A 158 -10.57 8.65 -1.42
C GLU A 158 -10.30 9.12 0.03
N ASP A 159 -10.26 10.44 0.23
CA ASP A 159 -10.59 11.03 1.54
C ASP A 159 -11.91 10.41 2.03
N GLU A 160 -12.04 10.15 3.34
CA GLU A 160 -13.20 9.48 4.00
C GLU A 160 -14.39 9.24 3.07
N VAL A 161 -14.48 8.03 2.49
CA VAL A 161 -15.46 7.68 1.43
C VAL A 161 -16.80 8.31 1.76
N ALA A 162 -17.20 9.28 0.92
CA ALA A 162 -18.29 10.16 1.27
C ALA A 162 -19.55 9.32 1.60
N GLU A 163 -20.18 9.54 2.75
CA GLU A 163 -21.25 8.66 3.24
C GLU A 163 -22.45 8.60 2.26
N ASP A 164 -22.62 9.61 1.40
CA ASP A 164 -23.59 9.59 0.30
C ASP A 164 -23.18 8.65 -0.85
N GLN A 165 -21.90 8.34 -1.03
CA GLN A 165 -21.34 7.38 -1.99
C GLN A 165 -21.04 5.98 -1.40
N LEU A 166 -21.08 5.81 -0.08
CA LEU A 166 -20.90 4.52 0.59
C LEU A 166 -22.22 3.75 0.77
N TYR A 167 -22.27 2.50 0.34
CA TYR A 167 -23.32 1.54 0.70
C TYR A 167 -22.91 0.73 1.94
N ARG A 168 -23.82 0.57 2.92
CA ARG A 168 -23.63 -0.31 4.08
C ARG A 168 -24.83 -1.23 4.25
N ASN A 169 -24.62 -2.51 4.57
CA ASN A 169 -25.73 -3.43 4.84
C ASN A 169 -26.19 -3.33 6.33
N GLU A 170 -27.47 -3.07 6.62
CA GLU A 170 -27.94 -2.78 8.01
C GLU A 170 -27.69 -3.91 9.05
N ARG A 171 -27.03 -3.65 10.20
CA ARG A 171 -26.92 -4.65 11.29
C ARG A 171 -28.31 -5.16 11.72
N LYS A 172 -28.43 -6.47 12.01
CA LYS A 172 -29.72 -7.14 12.31
C LYS A 172 -29.69 -7.87 13.66
N LEU A 173 -30.87 -8.03 14.26
CA LEU A 173 -31.07 -8.81 15.49
C LEU A 173 -30.71 -10.29 15.32
N PHE A 174 -30.96 -10.86 14.13
CA PHE A 174 -30.57 -12.20 13.74
C PHE A 174 -30.50 -12.30 12.21
N THR A 175 -29.56 -13.10 11.69
CA THR A 175 -29.56 -13.62 10.32
C THR A 175 -29.37 -15.14 10.33
N PRO A 176 -29.74 -15.87 9.26
CA PRO A 176 -29.37 -17.27 9.11
C PRO A 176 -27.84 -17.47 9.14
N GLY A 177 -27.07 -16.58 8.48
CA GLY A 177 -25.61 -16.59 8.51
C GLY A 177 -24.96 -17.59 7.55
N VAL A 178 -23.74 -18.01 7.87
CA VAL A 178 -22.88 -18.88 7.04
C VAL A 178 -22.33 -20.00 7.91
N ILE A 179 -22.39 -21.24 7.42
CA ILE A 179 -21.70 -22.39 8.05
C ILE A 179 -20.54 -22.87 7.19
N ARG A 180 -19.51 -23.41 7.83
CA ARG A 180 -18.36 -24.08 7.23
C ARG A 180 -18.07 -25.36 8.01
N PRO A 181 -18.72 -26.48 7.66
CA PRO A 181 -18.26 -27.80 8.06
C PRO A 181 -16.91 -28.12 7.40
N ARG A 182 -16.01 -28.70 8.19
CA ARG A 182 -14.74 -29.29 7.76
C ARG A 182 -14.63 -30.72 8.30
N TYR A 183 -14.19 -31.63 7.45
CA TYR A 183 -13.72 -32.97 7.80
C TYR A 183 -12.26 -33.04 7.36
N THR A 184 -11.36 -33.28 8.29
CA THR A 184 -9.95 -33.56 8.01
C THR A 184 -9.59 -34.89 8.64
N ASP A 185 -8.72 -35.62 7.97
CA ASP A 185 -8.27 -36.95 8.34
C ASP A 185 -6.96 -37.15 7.57
N THR A 186 -5.82 -37.00 8.24
CA THR A 186 -4.50 -36.95 7.61
C THR A 186 -3.95 -38.35 7.33
N ASP A 187 -4.33 -39.34 8.15
CA ASP A 187 -4.07 -40.77 7.93
C ASP A 187 -5.33 -41.63 8.10
N LEU A 188 -5.98 -41.97 6.98
CA LEU A 188 -7.28 -42.66 6.94
C LEU A 188 -7.27 -43.97 7.73
N GLY A 189 -7.82 -43.92 8.94
CA GLY A 189 -8.04 -45.08 9.81
C GLY A 189 -7.02 -45.25 10.93
N SER A 190 -6.14 -44.27 11.18
CA SER A 190 -5.39 -44.18 12.44
C SER A 190 -6.33 -43.94 13.63
N GLY A 191 -7.31 -43.04 13.45
CA GLY A 191 -8.23 -42.56 14.49
C GLY A 191 -8.04 -41.07 14.83
N ASP A 192 -7.00 -40.43 14.27
CA ASP A 192 -6.60 -39.02 14.52
C ASP A 192 -7.33 -38.04 13.61
N GLU A 193 -8.57 -38.41 13.36
CA GLU A 193 -9.50 -37.75 12.47
C GLU A 193 -10.05 -36.48 13.18
N SER A 194 -10.34 -35.38 12.46
CA SER A 194 -10.91 -34.15 13.04
C SER A 194 -12.12 -33.63 12.26
N VAL A 195 -13.24 -33.34 12.94
CA VAL A 195 -14.42 -32.70 12.32
C VAL A 195 -14.71 -31.42 13.07
N SER A 196 -14.90 -30.34 12.32
CA SER A 196 -15.30 -29.06 12.88
C SER A 196 -16.50 -28.45 12.14
N LEU A 197 -17.24 -27.60 12.85
CA LEU A 197 -18.28 -26.77 12.30
C LEU A 197 -18.06 -25.34 12.78
N ARG A 198 -17.62 -24.47 11.86
CA ARG A 198 -17.64 -23.03 12.07
C ARG A 198 -19.01 -22.46 11.65
N TYR A 199 -19.57 -21.55 12.45
CA TYR A 199 -20.82 -20.85 12.20
C TYR A 199 -20.70 -19.37 12.55
N ASP A 200 -20.95 -18.52 11.56
CA ASP A 200 -20.86 -17.06 11.67
C ASP A 200 -22.18 -16.42 11.24
N THR A 201 -22.64 -15.39 11.97
CA THR A 201 -23.90 -14.69 11.69
C THR A 201 -23.98 -13.34 12.40
N HIS A 202 -24.93 -12.48 12.03
CA HIS A 202 -25.36 -11.41 12.94
C HIS A 202 -26.29 -11.96 14.03
N LEU A 203 -26.00 -11.62 15.28
CA LEU A 203 -26.84 -11.91 16.45
C LEU A 203 -26.85 -10.68 17.38
N LEU A 204 -28.01 -10.26 17.83
CA LEU A 204 -28.18 -9.08 18.70
C LEU A 204 -27.51 -7.80 18.16
N TYR A 205 -27.44 -7.64 16.84
CA TYR A 205 -26.73 -6.56 16.11
C TYR A 205 -25.20 -6.62 16.16
N GLY A 206 -24.59 -7.55 16.90
CA GLY A 206 -23.17 -7.87 16.84
C GLY A 206 -22.86 -9.00 15.87
N ASP A 207 -21.57 -9.24 15.66
CA ASP A 207 -21.03 -10.29 14.83
C ASP A 207 -20.81 -11.53 15.73
N PHE A 208 -21.57 -12.59 15.50
CA PHE A 208 -21.44 -13.84 16.25
C PHE A 208 -20.62 -14.84 15.42
N SER A 209 -19.62 -15.45 16.06
CA SER A 209 -18.82 -16.53 15.49
C SER A 209 -18.72 -17.66 16.50
N SER A 210 -18.76 -18.90 16.03
CA SER A 210 -18.60 -20.08 16.87
C SER A 210 -17.95 -21.22 16.09
N THR A 211 -17.08 -21.98 16.75
CA THR A 211 -16.42 -23.16 16.22
C THR A 211 -16.61 -24.31 17.19
N TYR A 212 -17.12 -25.43 16.68
CA TYR A 212 -17.31 -26.67 17.41
C TYR A 212 -16.41 -27.75 16.81
N PHE A 213 -15.76 -28.55 17.65
CA PHE A 213 -15.03 -29.76 17.24
C PHE A 213 -15.78 -31.02 17.75
N PHE A 214 -15.50 -32.18 17.14
CA PHE A 214 -16.38 -33.36 17.28
C PHE A 214 -15.68 -34.73 17.23
N ARG A 215 -14.42 -34.90 17.64
CA ARG A 215 -13.79 -36.24 17.73
C ARG A 215 -12.70 -36.31 18.81
N PRO A 216 -12.53 -37.44 19.52
CA PRO A 216 -13.52 -38.50 19.74
C PRO A 216 -14.64 -38.08 20.72
N ASP A 217 -14.36 -37.11 21.60
CA ASP A 217 -15.35 -36.35 22.37
C ASP A 217 -15.78 -35.07 21.62
N SER A 218 -16.68 -34.27 22.21
CA SER A 218 -17.20 -33.05 21.58
C SER A 218 -17.01 -31.82 22.47
N ASP A 219 -16.19 -30.89 22.01
CA ASP A 219 -15.76 -29.68 22.71
C ASP A 219 -16.17 -28.39 21.97
N LEU A 220 -16.05 -27.26 22.68
CA LEU A 220 -16.36 -25.93 22.17
C LEU A 220 -15.06 -25.14 21.95
N GLY A 221 -14.48 -25.30 20.76
CA GLY A 221 -13.25 -24.61 20.38
C GLY A 221 -13.33 -23.09 20.44
N SER A 222 -14.43 -22.46 19.98
CA SER A 222 -14.63 -21.02 20.27
C SER A 222 -16.09 -20.56 20.17
N ILE A 223 -16.42 -19.51 20.91
CA ILE A 223 -17.68 -18.76 20.80
C ILE A 223 -17.46 -17.28 21.12
N SER A 224 -17.81 -16.37 20.21
CA SER A 224 -17.72 -14.93 20.45
C SER A 224 -18.88 -14.16 19.84
N LEU A 225 -19.25 -13.05 20.49
CA LEU A 225 -20.18 -12.04 20.01
C LEU A 225 -19.48 -10.68 20.08
N THR A 226 -19.12 -10.14 18.93
CA THR A 226 -18.29 -8.94 18.80
C THR A 226 -19.10 -7.75 18.29
N TYR A 227 -19.04 -6.65 19.03
CA TYR A 227 -19.61 -5.36 18.68
C TYR A 227 -18.51 -4.42 18.24
N ASN A 228 -18.19 -4.49 16.95
CA ASN A 228 -17.33 -3.54 16.26
C ASN A 228 -18.08 -2.22 16.02
N GLU A 229 -17.36 -1.10 15.86
CA GLU A 229 -17.92 0.22 15.46
C GLU A 229 -18.81 0.90 16.52
N VAL A 230 -18.97 0.30 17.72
CA VAL A 230 -19.79 0.84 18.83
C VAL A 230 -19.01 1.81 19.74
N LEU A 231 -17.70 1.64 19.85
CA LEU A 231 -16.80 2.46 20.69
C LEU A 231 -15.62 3.00 19.87
N GLU A 232 -15.92 3.78 18.82
CA GLU A 232 -14.92 4.34 17.89
C GLU A 232 -14.00 3.25 17.32
N ASN A 233 -12.72 3.24 17.71
CA ASN A 233 -11.70 2.28 17.26
C ASN A 233 -11.63 0.98 18.10
N LYS A 234 -12.64 0.72 18.95
CA LYS A 234 -12.70 -0.42 19.87
C LYS A 234 -13.86 -1.35 19.56
N SER A 235 -13.65 -2.61 19.91
CA SER A 235 -14.62 -3.69 19.85
C SER A 235 -14.99 -4.09 21.28
N ILE A 236 -16.28 -4.34 21.52
CA ILE A 236 -16.75 -5.02 22.74
C ILE A 236 -16.96 -6.48 22.37
N VAL A 237 -16.27 -7.40 23.04
CA VAL A 237 -16.41 -8.86 22.83
C VAL A 237 -17.14 -9.46 24.03
N ALA A 238 -18.05 -10.39 23.80
CA ALA A 238 -18.62 -11.28 24.80
C ALA A 238 -18.46 -12.73 24.34
N GLY A 239 -17.89 -13.59 25.19
CA GLY A 239 -17.33 -14.88 24.80
C GLY A 239 -15.80 -14.80 24.71
N ASP A 240 -15.23 -15.51 23.74
CA ASP A 240 -13.80 -15.79 23.66
C ASP A 240 -13.01 -14.62 23.06
N SER A 241 -11.93 -14.23 23.74
CA SER A 241 -11.07 -13.11 23.37
C SER A 241 -9.67 -13.28 23.95
N PHE A 242 -8.64 -12.85 23.24
CA PHE A 242 -7.28 -12.78 23.78
C PHE A 242 -7.17 -11.66 24.82
N ILE A 243 -6.39 -11.87 25.88
CA ILE A 243 -5.93 -10.79 26.77
C ILE A 243 -4.68 -10.15 26.17
N ARG A 244 -4.56 -8.82 26.27
CA ARG A 244 -3.31 -8.11 25.97
C ARG A 244 -2.47 -7.94 27.24
N THR A 245 -1.52 -8.85 27.43
CA THR A 245 -0.56 -8.89 28.55
C THR A 245 0.85 -8.51 28.08
N TYR A 246 1.87 -8.79 28.89
CA TYR A 246 3.27 -8.79 28.47
C TYR A 246 3.65 -10.21 28.03
N ASP A 247 4.42 -10.34 26.95
CA ASP A 247 4.71 -11.63 26.31
C ASP A 247 5.34 -12.66 27.28
N PHE A 248 6.17 -12.21 28.23
CA PHE A 248 6.79 -13.06 29.26
C PHE A 248 5.79 -13.68 30.27
N LEU A 249 4.54 -13.23 30.31
CA LEU A 249 3.50 -13.79 31.17
C LEU A 249 2.80 -15.01 30.57
N ASN A 250 3.08 -15.36 29.31
CA ASN A 250 2.59 -16.58 28.65
C ASN A 250 1.11 -16.90 28.95
N THR A 251 0.23 -15.92 28.68
CA THR A 251 -1.20 -16.00 29.03
C THR A 251 -2.04 -16.50 27.87
N SER A 252 -2.97 -17.40 28.17
CA SER A 252 -3.97 -17.93 27.24
C SER A 252 -5.03 -16.89 26.82
N SER A 253 -5.98 -17.33 25.99
CA SER A 253 -7.20 -16.56 25.72
C SER A 253 -8.20 -16.68 26.89
N ILE A 254 -9.26 -15.87 26.91
CA ILE A 254 -10.33 -15.98 27.92
C ILE A 254 -11.72 -16.05 27.32
N ARG A 255 -12.60 -16.79 28.02
CA ARG A 255 -14.05 -16.83 27.82
C ARG A 255 -14.73 -15.88 28.81
N GLY A 256 -15.26 -14.76 28.33
CA GLY A 256 -15.91 -13.77 29.20
C GLY A 256 -16.38 -12.50 28.51
N GLY A 257 -15.77 -11.36 28.83
CA GLY A 257 -16.07 -10.06 28.22
C GLY A 257 -14.85 -9.17 28.11
N ALA A 258 -14.67 -8.53 26.96
CA ALA A 258 -13.53 -7.66 26.69
C ALA A 258 -13.92 -6.35 25.97
N ILE A 259 -13.11 -5.32 26.16
CA ILE A 259 -13.08 -4.08 25.39
C ILE A 259 -11.65 -3.92 24.90
N GLN A 260 -11.44 -4.05 23.60
CA GLN A 260 -10.10 -4.11 22.98
C GLN A 260 -10.04 -3.31 21.67
N PRO A 261 -8.85 -2.97 21.16
CA PRO A 261 -8.71 -2.37 19.84
C PRO A 261 -9.25 -3.28 18.74
N TRP A 262 -9.83 -2.68 17.70
CA TRP A 262 -10.47 -3.39 16.58
C TRP A 262 -9.61 -4.47 15.90
N PHE A 263 -8.31 -4.23 15.74
CA PHE A 263 -7.42 -5.02 14.87
C PHE A 263 -6.83 -6.29 15.52
N GLY A 264 -7.48 -6.84 16.56
CA GLY A 264 -7.04 -8.05 17.24
C GLY A 264 -5.75 -7.89 18.06
N SER A 265 -5.32 -8.99 18.70
CA SER A 265 -4.26 -9.07 19.71
C SER A 265 -2.83 -9.17 19.15
N SER A 266 -2.58 -8.74 17.91
CA SER A 266 -1.20 -8.66 17.41
C SER A 266 -0.47 -7.45 18.04
N ASN A 267 0.76 -7.67 18.53
CA ASN A 267 1.67 -6.62 18.99
C ASN A 267 2.27 -5.82 17.80
N LEU A 268 1.41 -5.34 16.88
CA LEU A 268 1.82 -4.34 15.89
C LEU A 268 1.88 -2.95 16.55
N GLU A 269 3.10 -2.52 16.87
CA GLU A 269 3.44 -1.21 17.44
C GLU A 269 3.28 -0.04 16.42
N ILE A 270 2.10 0.04 15.80
CA ILE A 270 1.71 1.05 14.80
C ILE A 270 0.90 2.17 15.45
N GLY A 271 1.56 3.28 15.79
CA GLY A 271 0.94 4.59 16.00
C GLY A 271 0.71 5.37 14.69
N ALA A 272 -0.07 6.46 14.78
CA ALA A 272 -0.35 7.37 13.66
C ALA A 272 0.03 8.81 14.03
N THR A 273 0.40 9.62 13.03
CA THR A 273 0.84 11.01 13.23
C THR A 273 0.22 11.98 12.22
N THR A 274 0.29 13.28 12.53
CA THR A 274 -0.15 14.35 11.62
C THR A 274 1.07 15.09 11.06
N ILE A 275 1.20 15.13 9.74
CA ILE A 275 2.29 15.80 9.02
C ILE A 275 1.76 17.11 8.42
N LYS A 276 2.21 18.25 8.95
CA LYS A 276 1.81 19.58 8.47
C LYS A 276 3.00 20.36 7.92
N GLY A 277 2.74 21.24 6.96
CA GLY A 277 3.75 22.18 6.48
C GLY A 277 3.19 23.29 5.61
N PHE A 278 4.10 24.07 5.04
CA PHE A 278 3.80 25.12 4.08
C PHE A 278 4.43 24.78 2.73
N ALA A 279 3.70 25.14 1.68
CA ALA A 279 4.05 25.03 0.26
C ALA A 279 3.38 26.20 -0.50
N PRO A 280 3.87 26.57 -1.69
CA PRO A 280 3.20 27.58 -2.52
C PRO A 280 1.76 27.21 -2.87
N TYR A 281 0.94 28.22 -3.14
CA TYR A 281 -0.43 28.03 -3.62
C TYR A 281 -0.42 27.22 -4.93
N ARG A 282 -1.40 26.31 -5.10
CA ARG A 282 -1.53 25.37 -6.24
C ARG A 282 -0.41 24.33 -6.36
N SER A 283 0.57 24.27 -5.46
CA SER A 283 1.49 23.14 -5.41
C SER A 283 0.77 21.86 -5.00
N THR A 284 1.14 20.73 -5.59
CA THR A 284 0.73 19.41 -5.11
C THR A 284 1.82 18.85 -4.20
N VAL A 285 1.44 18.47 -2.98
CA VAL A 285 2.32 17.88 -1.98
C VAL A 285 2.02 16.39 -1.93
N GLU A 286 3.05 15.57 -2.14
CA GLU A 286 3.01 14.12 -2.06
C GLU A 286 3.80 13.66 -0.84
N LEU A 287 3.24 12.72 -0.07
CA LEU A 287 3.87 12.06 1.06
C LEU A 287 4.17 10.62 0.66
N TYR A 288 5.43 10.24 0.67
CA TYR A 288 5.90 8.89 0.39
C TYR A 288 6.30 8.17 1.69
N GLN A 289 6.11 6.85 1.73
CA GLN A 289 6.58 5.92 2.76
C GLN A 289 7.41 4.84 2.06
N ASN A 290 8.69 4.69 2.43
CA ASN A 290 9.63 3.73 1.84
C ASN A 290 9.77 3.80 0.30
N GLY A 291 9.54 4.99 -0.26
CA GLY A 291 9.58 5.24 -1.70
C GLY A 291 8.28 4.91 -2.45
N THR A 292 7.29 4.30 -1.78
CA THR A 292 5.91 4.19 -2.25
C THR A 292 5.19 5.50 -1.98
N LEU A 293 4.39 6.01 -2.92
CA LEU A 293 3.53 7.16 -2.65
C LEU A 293 2.42 6.70 -1.69
N LEU A 294 2.29 7.40 -0.57
CA LEU A 294 1.20 7.27 0.39
C LEU A 294 0.19 8.38 0.00
N ARG A 295 -0.03 9.39 0.84
CA ARG A 295 -1.03 10.45 0.64
C ARG A 295 -0.57 11.58 -0.29
N PHE A 296 -1.49 12.34 -0.87
CA PHE A 296 -1.19 13.62 -1.53
C PHE A 296 -2.26 14.71 -1.27
N GLN A 297 -1.92 15.98 -1.48
CA GLN A 297 -2.81 17.13 -1.30
C GLN A 297 -2.42 18.30 -2.20
N THR A 298 -3.37 18.95 -2.87
CA THR A 298 -3.16 20.24 -3.55
C THR A 298 -3.38 21.42 -2.58
N VAL A 299 -2.46 22.37 -2.59
CA VAL A 299 -2.38 23.46 -1.59
C VAL A 299 -3.28 24.63 -1.95
N GLY A 300 -4.20 24.98 -1.05
CA GLY A 300 -5.12 26.12 -1.18
C GLY A 300 -4.47 27.48 -0.88
N GLU A 301 -5.26 28.56 -0.96
CA GLU A 301 -4.78 29.96 -0.82
C GLU A 301 -4.12 30.26 0.54
N ASN A 302 -4.36 29.43 1.55
CA ASN A 302 -3.71 29.52 2.87
C ASN A 302 -2.23 29.07 2.86
N GLY A 303 -1.74 28.47 1.77
CA GLY A 303 -0.36 27.99 1.63
C GLY A 303 0.02 26.82 2.55
N GLN A 304 -0.96 26.08 3.07
CA GLN A 304 -0.78 25.00 4.04
C GLN A 304 -1.16 23.64 3.47
N TYR A 305 -0.43 22.61 3.90
CA TYR A 305 -0.81 21.20 3.74
C TYR A 305 -0.81 20.50 5.09
N GLU A 306 -1.67 19.49 5.21
CA GLU A 306 -1.92 18.72 6.42
C GLU A 306 -2.38 17.30 6.07
N PHE A 307 -1.49 16.33 6.27
CA PHE A 307 -1.83 14.91 6.22
C PHE A 307 -2.14 14.44 7.64
N ASN A 308 -3.41 14.12 7.90
CA ASN A 308 -3.85 13.58 9.19
C ASN A 308 -3.72 12.06 9.23
N ASP A 309 -3.51 11.55 10.45
CA ASP A 309 -3.49 10.13 10.82
C ASP A 309 -2.73 9.21 9.86
N VAL A 310 -1.57 9.69 9.43
CA VAL A 310 -0.54 8.95 8.72
C VAL A 310 -0.11 7.79 9.61
N ARG A 311 -0.60 6.59 9.29
CA ARG A 311 -0.24 5.33 9.95
C ARG A 311 1.24 5.07 9.70
N ILE A 312 1.97 4.71 10.75
CA ILE A 312 3.39 4.34 10.62
C ILE A 312 3.51 2.84 10.78
N GLU A 313 3.56 2.13 9.65
CA GLU A 313 3.38 0.68 9.56
C GLU A 313 4.61 -0.10 10.03
N GLY A 314 5.81 0.50 9.99
CA GLY A 314 7.04 -0.15 10.42
C GLY A 314 8.08 0.76 11.07
N TYR A 315 8.92 0.18 11.92
CA TYR A 315 10.04 0.88 12.57
C TYR A 315 11.10 1.40 11.59
N GLU A 316 11.27 0.72 10.47
CA GLU A 316 12.27 1.06 9.45
C GLU A 316 11.79 2.20 8.53
N ASP A 317 10.50 2.56 8.58
CA ASP A 317 9.87 3.51 7.67
C ASP A 317 10.61 4.84 7.50
N SER A 318 10.82 5.16 6.23
CA SER A 318 11.36 6.43 5.75
C SER A 318 10.25 7.23 5.08
N TYR A 319 9.95 8.41 5.60
CA TYR A 319 8.92 9.28 5.05
C TYR A 319 9.56 10.37 4.19
N THR A 320 9.05 10.62 3.00
CA THR A 320 9.57 11.66 2.10
C THR A 320 8.44 12.52 1.58
N ILE A 321 8.46 13.81 1.86
CA ILE A 321 7.55 14.75 1.22
C ILE A 321 8.19 15.22 -0.09
N LYS A 322 7.45 15.16 -1.20
CA LYS A 322 7.76 15.87 -2.44
C LYS A 322 6.73 16.96 -2.69
N ILE A 323 7.18 18.18 -2.96
CA ILE A 323 6.32 19.32 -3.28
C ILE A 323 6.54 19.65 -4.74
N PHE A 324 5.52 19.41 -5.57
CA PHE A 324 5.47 19.73 -6.99
C PHE A 324 4.84 21.11 -7.14
N ASN A 325 5.66 22.10 -7.44
CA ASN A 325 5.20 23.47 -7.63
C ASN A 325 4.70 23.69 -9.06
N PHE A 326 3.75 24.60 -9.23
CA PHE A 326 3.14 24.95 -10.52
C PHE A 326 4.15 25.51 -11.57
N ASP A 327 5.33 25.92 -11.11
CA ASP A 327 6.44 26.40 -11.95
C ASP A 327 7.35 25.28 -12.49
N GLY A 328 7.03 24.01 -12.18
CA GLY A 328 7.81 22.82 -12.56
C GLY A 328 8.98 22.50 -11.62
N THR A 329 9.10 23.20 -10.50
CA THR A 329 10.11 22.88 -9.49
C THR A 329 9.63 21.84 -8.50
N ILE A 330 10.54 20.98 -8.04
CA ILE A 330 10.25 19.92 -7.07
C ILE A 330 11.13 20.11 -5.84
N GLU A 331 10.51 20.20 -4.66
CA GLU A 331 11.22 20.14 -3.36
C GLU A 331 11.02 18.79 -2.68
N THR A 332 12.13 18.12 -2.36
CA THR A 332 12.11 16.86 -1.61
C THR A 332 12.56 17.11 -0.16
N ARG A 333 11.82 16.59 0.83
CA ARG A 333 12.07 16.73 2.27
C ARG A 333 11.94 15.37 2.96
N GLU A 334 13.04 14.86 3.53
CA GLU A 334 13.00 13.64 4.34
C GLU A 334 12.43 13.88 5.75
N LEU A 335 11.63 12.93 6.23
CA LEU A 335 11.06 12.84 7.55
C LEU A 335 11.45 11.50 8.19
N ARG A 336 11.86 11.57 9.47
CA ARG A 336 12.20 10.40 10.28
C ARG A 336 11.22 10.34 11.44
N LEU A 337 10.40 9.30 11.45
CA LEU A 337 9.40 9.05 12.47
C LEU A 337 9.79 7.79 13.26
N LEU A 338 9.46 7.78 14.55
CA LEU A 338 9.38 6.58 15.38
C LEU A 338 7.93 6.41 15.77
N SER A 339 7.44 5.18 15.74
CA SER A 339 6.08 4.82 16.09
C SER A 339 6.06 3.89 17.29
N ASN A 340 5.09 4.10 18.17
CA ASN A 340 4.66 3.10 19.16
C ASN A 340 3.22 3.47 19.55
N ARG A 341 2.30 2.48 19.61
CA ARG A 341 0.91 2.68 20.05
C ARG A 341 0.80 3.23 21.47
N ASN A 342 1.82 3.01 22.29
CA ASN A 342 1.87 3.45 23.68
C ASN A 342 2.12 4.97 23.81
N ILE A 343 2.47 5.70 22.72
CA ILE A 343 2.56 7.17 22.71
C ILE A 343 1.25 7.78 22.18
N LEU A 344 0.45 8.33 23.09
CA LEU A 344 -0.81 9.02 22.80
C LEU A 344 -0.59 10.52 22.53
N LYS A 345 -1.44 11.13 21.70
CA LYS A 345 -1.47 12.60 21.49
C LYS A 345 -1.87 13.30 22.80
N LYS A 346 -1.51 14.59 22.97
CA LYS A 346 -1.82 15.32 24.21
C LYS A 346 -3.33 15.37 24.47
N GLY A 347 -3.76 14.86 25.63
CA GLY A 347 -5.16 14.81 26.04
C GLY A 347 -5.94 13.59 25.50
N GLN A 348 -5.32 12.77 24.66
CA GLN A 348 -5.88 11.49 24.25
C GLN A 348 -5.83 10.49 25.42
N PHE A 349 -6.89 9.70 25.55
CA PHE A 349 -7.05 8.66 26.55
C PHE A 349 -7.29 7.33 25.84
N GLU A 350 -6.58 6.29 26.26
CA GLU A 350 -6.64 4.95 25.70
C GLU A 350 -6.95 3.98 26.84
N TYR A 351 -7.81 3.00 26.61
CA TYR A 351 -8.16 2.00 27.62
C TYR A 351 -8.50 0.66 26.99
N LEU A 352 -8.19 -0.41 27.72
CA LEU A 352 -8.61 -1.77 27.42
C LEU A 352 -9.01 -2.48 28.71
N GLY A 353 -9.85 -3.49 28.58
CA GLY A 353 -10.35 -4.26 29.72
C GLY A 353 -10.77 -5.65 29.27
N ALA A 354 -10.47 -6.67 30.06
CA ALA A 354 -10.81 -8.06 29.83
C ALA A 354 -11.15 -8.71 31.19
N ILE A 355 -12.18 -9.54 31.22
CA ILE A 355 -12.60 -10.32 32.38
C ILE A 355 -13.20 -11.65 31.90
N GLY A 356 -12.73 -12.77 32.42
CA GLY A 356 -13.18 -14.10 31.98
C GLY A 356 -12.37 -15.23 32.62
N LYS A 357 -12.60 -16.46 32.17
CA LYS A 357 -11.83 -17.64 32.59
C LYS A 357 -11.03 -18.18 31.42
N ASP A 358 -10.04 -19.03 31.67
CA ASP A 358 -9.43 -19.81 30.60
C ASP A 358 -10.55 -20.65 29.92
N PRO A 359 -10.64 -20.72 28.57
CA PRO A 359 -11.64 -21.52 27.88
C PRO A 359 -11.36 -23.02 27.87
N ASP A 360 -10.11 -23.43 28.12
CA ASP A 360 -9.59 -24.78 27.93
C ASP A 360 -9.37 -25.53 29.26
N ASP A 361 -9.24 -24.79 30.39
CA ASP A 361 -9.03 -25.34 31.73
C ASP A 361 -10.35 -25.53 32.51
N ASP A 362 -10.74 -26.80 32.72
CA ASP A 362 -11.89 -27.21 33.54
C ASP A 362 -11.52 -27.40 35.04
N ALA A 363 -10.24 -27.33 35.41
CA ALA A 363 -9.72 -27.61 36.74
C ALA A 363 -9.60 -26.34 37.61
N ASP A 364 -8.94 -25.28 37.10
CA ASP A 364 -8.83 -23.99 37.79
C ASP A 364 -9.88 -22.99 37.28
N ASP A 365 -11.04 -23.03 37.93
CA ASP A 365 -12.25 -22.22 37.68
C ASP A 365 -12.07 -20.71 38.04
N ASP A 366 -10.83 -20.21 38.02
CA ASP A 366 -10.40 -18.90 38.49
C ASP A 366 -10.69 -17.77 37.49
N LEU A 367 -11.14 -16.64 38.03
CA LEU A 367 -11.62 -15.51 37.26
C LEU A 367 -10.47 -14.53 36.99
N GLN A 368 -10.02 -14.48 35.74
CA GLN A 368 -8.94 -13.60 35.29
C GLN A 368 -9.45 -12.19 34.94
N TYR A 369 -8.60 -11.19 35.14
CA TYR A 369 -8.85 -9.78 34.86
C TYR A 369 -7.62 -9.10 34.26
N ASN A 370 -7.84 -8.21 33.31
CA ASN A 370 -6.82 -7.27 32.82
C ASN A 370 -7.51 -5.94 32.54
N VAL A 371 -7.06 -4.85 33.15
CA VAL A 371 -7.60 -3.51 32.90
C VAL A 371 -6.43 -2.54 32.81
N LYS A 372 -6.31 -1.82 31.70
CA LYS A 372 -5.22 -0.86 31.46
C LYS A 372 -5.77 0.45 30.92
N ALA A 373 -5.24 1.56 31.41
CA ALA A 373 -5.61 2.92 31.01
C ALA A 373 -4.38 3.80 30.81
N GLY A 374 -4.25 4.42 29.65
CA GLY A 374 -3.18 5.34 29.26
C GLY A 374 -3.68 6.75 28.99
N TYR A 375 -2.87 7.75 29.30
CA TYR A 375 -3.18 9.17 29.06
C TYR A 375 -1.97 9.94 28.51
N GLY A 376 -2.17 10.60 27.36
CA GLY A 376 -1.18 11.46 26.72
C GLY A 376 -1.00 12.78 27.48
N ILE A 377 0.01 12.84 28.36
CA ILE A 377 0.39 14.05 29.10
C ILE A 377 0.86 15.15 28.14
N THR A 378 1.59 14.75 27.10
CA THR A 378 1.99 15.57 25.95
C THR A 378 1.99 14.71 24.68
N ASP A 379 2.13 15.30 23.49
CA ASP A 379 2.25 14.57 22.21
C ASP A 379 3.50 13.66 22.09
N ARG A 380 4.22 13.47 23.19
CA ARG A 380 5.47 12.71 23.29
C ARG A 380 5.65 11.98 24.63
N LEU A 381 4.72 12.14 25.58
CA LEU A 381 4.82 11.54 26.92
C LEU A 381 3.44 11.01 27.29
N THR A 382 3.35 9.70 27.47
CA THR A 382 2.17 9.01 27.96
C THR A 382 2.49 8.35 29.29
N PHE A 383 1.53 8.38 30.20
CA PHE A 383 1.55 7.60 31.43
C PHE A 383 0.39 6.61 31.38
N ALA A 384 0.65 5.35 31.74
CA ALA A 384 -0.36 4.32 31.84
C ALA A 384 -0.34 3.66 33.23
N VAL A 385 -1.51 3.17 33.62
CA VAL A 385 -1.72 2.35 34.80
C VAL A 385 -2.51 1.11 34.42
N GLY A 386 -2.25 0.02 35.11
CA GLY A 386 -2.93 -1.24 34.86
C GLY A 386 -3.14 -2.06 36.13
N TYR A 387 -4.08 -2.99 36.05
CA TYR A 387 -4.30 -4.05 37.02
C TYR A 387 -4.50 -5.35 36.24
N MET A 388 -3.79 -6.39 36.64
CA MET A 388 -3.81 -7.72 36.02
C MET A 388 -3.90 -8.77 37.12
N ASP A 389 -4.71 -9.79 36.90
CA ASP A 389 -4.90 -10.95 37.76
C ASP A 389 -5.14 -12.09 36.77
N VAL A 390 -4.06 -12.73 36.35
CA VAL A 390 -4.02 -13.60 35.15
C VAL A 390 -3.25 -14.88 35.44
N LEU A 391 -3.67 -15.98 34.79
CA LEU A 391 -2.96 -17.25 34.85
C LEU A 391 -1.83 -17.23 33.80
N SER A 392 -0.61 -17.46 34.26
CA SER A 392 0.59 -17.58 33.44
C SER A 392 1.03 -19.03 33.37
N ARG A 393 1.21 -19.56 32.17
CA ARG A 393 1.74 -20.91 31.96
C ARG A 393 3.26 -20.89 32.14
N ILE A 394 3.80 -21.75 33.01
CA ILE A 394 5.25 -21.92 33.16
C ILE A 394 5.80 -22.46 31.83
N SER A 395 6.92 -21.90 31.38
CA SER A 395 7.66 -22.45 30.24
C SER A 395 8.51 -23.60 30.74
N ASP A 396 8.00 -24.82 30.63
CA ASP A 396 8.89 -25.98 30.55
C ASP A 396 9.63 -25.92 29.19
N GLU A 397 10.92 -26.19 29.26
CA GLU A 397 11.90 -26.16 28.15
C GLU A 397 12.28 -24.79 27.53
N THR A 398 13.44 -24.81 26.86
CA THR A 398 14.36 -23.68 26.69
C THR A 398 14.13 -22.79 25.46
N ASP A 399 13.06 -23.03 24.69
CA ASP A 399 12.93 -22.50 23.32
C ASP A 399 11.93 -21.35 23.16
N ILE A 400 12.44 -20.13 23.38
CA ILE A 400 11.72 -18.88 23.04
C ILE A 400 11.62 -18.68 21.50
N PHE A 401 12.13 -19.60 20.68
CA PHE A 401 12.12 -19.51 19.21
C PHE A 401 11.70 -20.79 18.46
N ALA A 402 11.43 -21.92 19.13
CA ALA A 402 10.81 -23.06 18.47
C ALA A 402 9.29 -22.86 18.41
N ILE A 403 8.73 -22.92 17.20
CA ILE A 403 7.31 -23.24 17.03
C ILE A 403 7.29 -24.76 16.87
N ASP A 404 7.22 -25.47 17.99
CA ASP A 404 6.74 -26.85 17.93
C ASP A 404 5.20 -26.84 17.90
N LEU A 405 4.64 -27.75 17.12
CA LEU A 405 3.20 -27.89 16.87
C LEU A 405 2.73 -29.34 17.03
N ASN A 406 3.61 -30.25 17.45
CA ASN A 406 3.36 -31.69 17.51
C ASN A 406 3.70 -32.30 18.88
N ASP A 407 3.32 -31.66 19.98
CA ASP A 407 3.30 -32.33 21.28
C ASP A 407 1.86 -32.79 21.59
N ASP A 408 1.67 -34.12 21.51
CA ASP A 408 0.40 -34.84 21.70
C ASP A 408 0.28 -35.42 23.13
N ASP A 409 1.22 -35.08 24.03
CA ASP A 409 1.25 -35.63 25.39
C ASP A 409 0.40 -34.83 26.41
N ASP A 410 -0.37 -35.60 27.18
CA ASP A 410 -1.47 -35.21 28.09
C ASP A 410 -0.96 -34.68 29.46
N ASP A 411 0.10 -33.87 29.45
CA ASP A 411 0.78 -33.37 30.66
C ASP A 411 0.16 -32.07 31.20
N GLU A 412 -0.07 -32.03 32.53
CA GLU A 412 -0.62 -30.86 33.23
C GLU A 412 0.35 -29.67 33.19
N VAL A 413 0.14 -28.72 32.27
CA VAL A 413 0.91 -27.46 32.18
C VAL A 413 0.83 -26.70 33.51
N GLU A 414 1.95 -26.56 34.22
CA GLU A 414 1.96 -25.85 35.52
C GLU A 414 1.63 -24.36 35.30
N THR A 415 0.64 -23.84 36.03
CA THR A 415 0.24 -22.43 35.96
C THR A 415 0.49 -21.67 37.25
N VAL A 416 0.68 -20.36 37.13
CA VAL A 416 0.89 -19.44 38.26
C VAL A 416 0.01 -18.21 38.10
N ASN A 417 -0.77 -17.87 39.13
CA ASN A 417 -1.55 -16.63 39.14
C ASN A 417 -0.63 -15.41 39.43
N ASN A 418 -0.57 -14.50 38.46
CA ASN A 418 0.10 -13.20 38.52
C ASN A 418 -0.89 -12.06 38.85
N ASN A 419 -0.83 -11.51 40.07
CA ASN A 419 -1.67 -10.38 40.51
C ASN A 419 -0.87 -9.07 40.56
N LEU A 420 -0.82 -8.37 39.42
CA LEU A 420 0.10 -7.26 39.14
C LEU A 420 -0.59 -5.90 39.05
N VAL A 421 -0.01 -4.88 39.70
CA VAL A 421 -0.37 -3.47 39.50
C VAL A 421 0.68 -2.79 38.63
N GLU A 422 0.30 -2.34 37.43
CA GLU A 422 1.20 -1.66 36.49
C GLU A 422 1.21 -0.14 36.68
N ALA A 423 2.41 0.45 36.65
CA ALA A 423 2.63 1.85 36.33
C ALA A 423 3.70 1.98 35.23
N ALA A 424 3.34 2.55 34.08
CA ALA A 424 4.24 2.66 32.93
C ALA A 424 4.33 4.09 32.36
N PHE A 425 5.50 4.42 31.85
CA PHE A 425 5.83 5.69 31.20
C PHE A 425 6.41 5.44 29.81
N TYR A 426 5.83 6.10 28.82
CA TYR A 426 6.26 6.04 27.43
C TYR A 426 6.67 7.43 26.96
N TYR A 427 7.91 7.59 26.47
CA TYR A 427 8.45 8.88 26.05
C TYR A 427 9.17 8.82 24.71
N THR A 428 9.01 9.84 23.86
CA THR A 428 9.75 9.99 22.61
C THR A 428 10.43 11.36 22.47
N THR A 429 11.66 11.39 21.96
CA THR A 429 12.46 12.61 21.90
C THR A 429 12.09 13.55 20.75
N VAL A 430 12.47 14.82 20.88
CA VAL A 430 12.26 15.87 19.85
C VAL A 430 13.30 15.81 18.71
N ALA A 431 14.31 14.94 18.83
CA ALA A 431 15.51 14.98 17.99
C ALA A 431 15.27 14.40 16.59
N LYS A 432 14.89 15.24 15.61
CA LYS A 432 14.64 14.84 14.20
C LYS A 432 15.74 13.98 13.55
N LYS A 433 17.00 14.09 14.00
CA LYS A 433 18.13 13.34 13.42
C LYS A 433 18.26 11.92 13.98
N TYR A 434 18.01 11.79 15.28
CA TYR A 434 18.16 10.57 16.08
C TYR A 434 17.00 10.49 17.08
N PRO A 435 15.76 10.24 16.62
CA PRO A 435 14.63 10.10 17.52
C PRO A 435 14.87 8.87 18.41
N THR A 436 14.37 8.92 19.65
CA THR A 436 14.54 7.84 20.63
C THR A 436 13.26 7.67 21.40
N TYR A 437 12.78 6.43 21.45
CA TYR A 437 11.71 5.94 22.28
C TYR A 437 12.29 5.40 23.59
N PHE A 438 11.57 5.63 24.68
CA PHE A 438 11.82 5.11 26.01
C PHE A 438 10.51 4.55 26.55
N GLU A 439 10.58 3.36 27.11
CA GLU A 439 9.51 2.75 27.89
C GLU A 439 10.10 2.29 29.22
N PHE A 440 9.39 2.62 30.29
CA PHE A 440 9.68 2.13 31.62
C PHE A 440 8.37 1.68 32.24
N ALA A 441 8.27 0.40 32.62
CA ALA A 441 7.13 -0.13 33.34
C ALA A 441 7.57 -0.78 34.65
N ASN A 442 6.73 -0.62 35.66
CA ASN A 442 6.87 -1.30 36.94
C ASN A 442 5.57 -2.03 37.22
N LEU A 443 5.69 -3.34 37.43
CA LEU A 443 4.61 -4.25 37.77
C LEU A 443 4.83 -4.67 39.22
N TYR A 444 3.99 -4.18 40.13
CA TYR A 444 4.04 -4.57 41.54
C TYR A 444 3.20 -5.82 41.75
N ASP A 445 3.82 -6.91 42.19
CA ASP A 445 3.10 -8.14 42.55
C ASP A 445 2.46 -7.97 43.93
N THR A 446 1.15 -8.19 44.00
CA THR A 446 0.38 -8.01 45.25
C THR A 446 0.30 -9.27 46.11
N ASN A 447 0.68 -10.43 45.57
CA ASN A 447 0.72 -11.71 46.26
C ASN A 447 2.02 -11.83 47.07
N GLU A 448 3.18 -11.67 46.43
CA GLU A 448 4.50 -11.76 47.08
C GLU A 448 5.04 -10.41 47.57
N GLY A 449 4.57 -9.30 47.01
CA GLY A 449 4.91 -7.95 47.47
C GLY A 449 6.23 -7.39 46.93
N ASP A 450 6.72 -7.94 45.82
CA ASP A 450 7.90 -7.52 45.07
C ASP A 450 7.51 -6.90 43.70
N ASN A 451 8.46 -6.79 42.77
CA ASN A 451 8.25 -6.03 41.53
C ASN A 451 8.97 -6.66 40.34
N THR A 452 8.29 -6.71 39.19
CA THR A 452 8.94 -6.77 37.87
C THR A 452 9.20 -5.34 37.36
N HIS A 453 10.40 -5.10 36.84
CA HIS A 453 10.84 -3.84 36.24
C HIS A 453 11.21 -4.06 34.77
N ILE A 454 10.69 -3.19 33.90
CA ILE A 454 10.91 -3.25 32.45
C ILE A 454 11.46 -1.91 31.97
N GLY A 455 12.54 -1.94 31.20
CA GLY A 455 13.16 -0.76 30.60
C GLY A 455 13.55 -1.01 29.15
N ILE A 456 12.87 -0.35 28.21
CA ILE A 456 13.12 -0.45 26.77
C ILE A 456 13.56 0.90 26.23
N ILE A 457 14.63 0.91 25.43
CA ILE A 457 15.15 2.09 24.73
C ILE A 457 15.34 1.74 23.26
N ARG A 458 14.63 2.43 22.36
CA ARG A 458 14.75 2.23 20.90
C ARG A 458 15.17 3.52 20.22
N GLN A 459 16.34 3.54 19.56
CA GLN A 459 16.91 4.73 18.90
C GLN A 459 17.11 4.49 17.40
N LYS A 460 16.57 5.39 16.56
CA LYS A 460 16.79 5.35 15.10
C LYS A 460 18.03 6.16 14.72
N ILE A 461 19.02 5.50 14.12
CA ILE A 461 20.32 6.04 13.71
C ILE A 461 20.47 5.90 12.18
N ASN A 462 19.94 6.89 11.46
CA ASN A 462 19.75 6.85 9.99
C ASN A 462 18.82 5.68 9.58
N THR A 463 19.31 4.72 8.81
CA THR A 463 18.63 3.47 8.40
C THR A 463 18.76 2.34 9.41
N ASN A 464 19.41 2.59 10.55
CA ASN A 464 19.65 1.59 11.59
C ASN A 464 18.76 1.86 12.80
N THR A 465 18.43 0.82 13.55
CA THR A 465 17.70 0.89 14.81
C THR A 465 18.49 0.13 15.86
N LEU A 466 18.73 0.79 17.00
CA LEU A 466 19.26 0.17 18.21
C LEU A 466 18.10 -0.04 19.18
N SER A 467 17.82 -1.29 19.56
CA SER A 467 16.96 -1.66 20.69
C SER A 467 17.84 -2.08 21.87
N LEU A 468 17.50 -1.62 23.07
CA LEU A 468 18.06 -2.08 24.33
C LEU A 468 16.87 -2.36 25.26
N GLU A 469 16.74 -3.58 25.75
CA GLU A 469 15.63 -4.02 26.59
C GLU A 469 16.20 -4.69 27.84
N VAL A 470 15.61 -4.38 28.99
CA VAL A 470 16.02 -4.87 30.29
C VAL A 470 14.77 -5.27 31.06
N TYR A 471 14.77 -6.49 31.57
CA TYR A 471 13.73 -7.07 32.39
C TYR A 471 14.39 -7.55 33.69
N GLU A 472 13.84 -7.15 34.83
CA GLU A 472 14.21 -7.67 36.16
C GLU A 472 12.91 -8.16 36.79
N TYR A 473 12.82 -9.47 37.05
CA TYR A 473 11.56 -10.15 37.36
C TYR A 473 11.35 -10.30 38.88
N SER A 474 10.09 -10.26 39.31
CA SER A 474 9.66 -10.73 40.63
C SER A 474 9.90 -12.24 40.81
N GLU A 475 9.95 -12.74 42.04
CA GLU A 475 10.05 -14.18 42.37
C GLU A 475 8.95 -15.03 41.69
N VAL A 476 7.75 -14.47 41.48
CA VAL A 476 6.66 -15.11 40.71
C VAL A 476 7.02 -15.23 39.23
N ASN A 477 7.38 -14.12 38.59
CA ASN A 477 7.74 -14.08 37.17
C ASN A 477 9.06 -14.79 36.83
N THR A 478 9.98 -14.95 37.79
CA THR A 478 11.15 -15.83 37.63
C THR A 478 10.76 -17.30 37.48
N ARG A 479 9.67 -17.76 38.12
CA ARG A 479 9.14 -19.11 37.88
C ARG A 479 8.51 -19.26 36.51
N VAL A 480 7.79 -18.24 36.03
CA VAL A 480 7.16 -18.25 34.69
C VAL A 480 8.21 -18.23 33.57
N THR A 481 9.28 -17.44 33.73
CA THR A 481 10.26 -17.17 32.66
C THR A 481 11.56 -17.98 32.74
N GLY A 482 11.83 -18.62 33.88
CA GLY A 482 13.11 -19.27 34.21
C GLY A 482 14.27 -18.32 34.54
N ALA A 483 14.07 -16.99 34.52
CA ALA A 483 15.15 -16.01 34.71
C ALA A 483 14.84 -14.97 35.81
N GLU A 484 15.85 -14.56 36.59
CA GLU A 484 15.79 -13.40 37.48
C GLU A 484 15.88 -12.09 36.70
N ARG A 485 16.71 -12.06 35.64
CA ARG A 485 16.87 -10.90 34.77
C ARG A 485 17.06 -11.31 33.32
N SER A 486 16.64 -10.45 32.40
CA SER A 486 16.96 -10.56 30.98
C SER A 486 17.45 -9.22 30.42
N TYR A 487 18.51 -9.27 29.62
CA TYR A 487 19.05 -8.13 28.88
C TYR A 487 19.10 -8.49 27.40
N LEU A 488 18.51 -7.65 26.56
CA LEU A 488 18.52 -7.79 25.10
C LEU A 488 19.07 -6.50 24.49
N ALA A 489 20.09 -6.62 23.65
CA ALA A 489 20.59 -5.52 22.86
C ALA A 489 20.63 -5.94 21.39
N ASP A 490 19.93 -5.22 20.52
CA ASP A 490 19.88 -5.51 19.10
C ASP A 490 20.16 -4.24 18.29
N TRP A 491 21.08 -4.35 17.34
CA TRP A 491 21.37 -3.32 16.35
C TRP A 491 21.06 -3.89 14.98
N ARG A 492 20.01 -3.37 14.32
CA ARG A 492 19.63 -3.76 12.96
C ARG A 492 19.68 -2.60 11.98
N GLY A 493 19.81 -2.88 10.69
CA GLY A 493 19.70 -1.86 9.64
C GLY A 493 20.09 -2.34 8.26
N GLU A 494 20.23 -1.38 7.34
CA GLU A 494 20.51 -1.65 5.92
C GLU A 494 21.87 -1.11 5.47
N PHE A 495 22.66 -1.94 4.78
CA PHE A 495 23.79 -1.50 3.97
C PHE A 495 23.34 -1.03 2.57
N SER A 496 22.29 -1.65 2.04
CA SER A 496 21.61 -1.27 0.79
C SER A 496 20.21 -1.89 0.74
N ARG A 497 19.37 -1.48 -0.21
CA ARG A 497 18.02 -2.03 -0.46
C ARG A 497 17.92 -3.57 -0.50
N ASN A 498 19.01 -4.25 -0.84
CA ASN A 498 19.07 -5.70 -1.00
C ASN A 498 19.96 -6.38 0.06
N LEU A 499 20.47 -5.64 1.05
CA LEU A 499 21.41 -6.15 2.06
C LEU A 499 21.13 -5.49 3.42
N THR A 500 20.49 -6.24 4.31
CA THR A 500 20.21 -5.83 5.69
C THR A 500 20.96 -6.73 6.68
N TYR A 501 21.04 -6.30 7.94
CA TYR A 501 21.73 -7.03 8.99
C TYR A 501 21.07 -6.79 10.34
N ASN A 502 21.29 -7.70 11.28
CA ASN A 502 21.21 -7.42 12.71
C ASN A 502 22.42 -7.99 13.45
N VAL A 503 22.80 -7.35 14.56
CA VAL A 503 23.79 -7.84 15.52
C VAL A 503 23.13 -7.75 16.88
N PHE A 504 23.08 -8.87 17.59
CA PHE A 504 22.36 -8.98 18.85
C PHE A 504 23.25 -9.52 19.97
N TYR A 505 22.87 -9.20 21.19
CA TYR A 505 23.38 -9.75 22.44
C TYR A 505 22.19 -10.05 23.33
N SER A 506 22.16 -11.24 23.92
CA SER A 506 21.20 -11.63 24.94
C SER A 506 21.91 -12.15 26.17
N GLN A 507 21.33 -11.86 27.34
CA GLN A 507 21.72 -12.41 28.63
C GLN A 507 20.44 -12.77 29.39
N ARG A 508 20.38 -13.99 29.93
CA ARG A 508 19.43 -14.43 30.94
C ARG A 508 20.24 -14.77 32.19
N ASP A 509 19.93 -14.11 33.30
CA ASP A 509 20.47 -14.46 34.62
C ASP A 509 19.48 -15.46 35.21
N GLU A 510 19.83 -16.75 35.29
CA GLU A 510 18.95 -17.80 35.81
C GLU A 510 19.37 -18.22 37.23
N PRO A 511 18.49 -18.86 38.03
CA PRO A 511 18.82 -19.23 39.41
C PRO A 511 20.02 -20.18 39.56
N SER A 512 20.39 -20.92 38.50
CA SER A 512 21.47 -21.90 38.47
C SER A 512 22.72 -21.46 37.70
N ASP A 513 22.57 -20.78 36.55
CA ASP A 513 23.67 -20.25 35.74
C ASP A 513 23.24 -19.03 34.91
N ASP A 514 24.21 -18.29 34.35
CA ASP A 514 23.93 -17.16 33.47
C ASP A 514 24.08 -17.56 31.98
N ILE A 515 22.99 -17.64 31.23
CA ILE A 515 23.05 -17.88 29.78
C ILE A 515 23.35 -16.56 29.06
N LYS A 516 24.45 -16.49 28.30
CA LYS A 516 24.86 -15.29 27.54
C LYS A 516 25.18 -15.63 26.10
N ASN A 517 24.61 -14.90 25.15
CA ASN A 517 24.84 -15.09 23.72
C ASN A 517 25.16 -13.77 23.01
N ILE A 518 26.02 -13.80 22.00
CA ILE A 518 26.20 -12.72 21.04
C ILE A 518 26.12 -13.29 19.63
N GLY A 519 25.43 -12.60 18.73
CA GLY A 519 25.27 -13.09 17.37
C GLY A 519 24.97 -11.99 16.37
N GLY A 520 24.72 -12.40 15.13
CA GLY A 520 24.26 -11.50 14.10
C GLY A 520 23.87 -12.24 12.84
N ASN A 521 22.92 -11.66 12.11
CA ASN A 521 22.46 -12.17 10.83
C ASN A 521 22.71 -11.15 9.72
N LEU A 522 23.01 -11.65 8.52
CA LEU A 522 23.13 -10.89 7.28
C LEU A 522 22.10 -11.41 6.29
N PHE A 523 21.21 -10.55 5.83
CA PHE A 523 20.13 -10.89 4.91
C PHE A 523 20.37 -10.26 3.54
N LEU A 524 20.58 -11.08 2.52
CA LEU A 524 20.59 -10.66 1.11
C LEU A 524 19.22 -10.95 0.51
N ARG A 525 18.49 -9.92 0.09
CA ARG A 525 17.13 -10.06 -0.50
C ARG A 525 17.12 -9.52 -1.93
N TYR A 526 16.84 -10.38 -2.89
CA TYR A 526 16.57 -10.05 -4.29
C TYR A 526 15.10 -10.34 -4.62
N PRO A 527 14.55 -9.90 -5.77
CA PRO A 527 13.12 -10.07 -6.08
C PRO A 527 12.63 -11.52 -6.19
N GLU A 528 13.54 -12.49 -6.23
CA GLU A 528 13.25 -13.91 -6.50
C GLU A 528 14.05 -14.85 -5.59
N THR A 529 15.17 -14.38 -5.01
CA THR A 529 16.02 -15.15 -4.08
C THR A 529 16.25 -14.40 -2.79
N SER A 530 16.39 -15.13 -1.68
CA SER A 530 16.94 -14.59 -0.44
C SER A 530 18.05 -15.48 0.10
N HIS A 531 18.98 -14.89 0.83
CA HIS A 531 19.98 -15.61 1.62
C HIS A 531 20.04 -14.99 3.01
N THR A 532 20.11 -15.84 4.04
CA THR A 532 20.35 -15.48 5.43
C THR A 532 21.65 -16.15 5.87
N PHE A 533 22.57 -15.40 6.46
CA PHE A 533 23.78 -15.92 7.10
C PHE A 533 23.74 -15.49 8.57
N GLY A 534 23.56 -16.42 9.49
CA GLY A 534 23.57 -16.20 10.93
C GLY A 534 24.83 -16.76 11.58
N VAL A 535 25.25 -16.12 12.66
CA VAL A 535 26.20 -16.67 13.63
C VAL A 535 25.69 -16.36 15.03
N GLN A 536 25.74 -17.34 15.92
CA GLN A 536 25.49 -17.18 17.35
C GLN A 536 26.66 -17.79 18.12
N TYR A 537 27.20 -17.03 19.05
CA TYR A 537 28.32 -17.41 19.90
C TYR A 537 27.85 -17.39 21.38
N PRO A 538 27.75 -18.55 22.03
CA PRO A 538 27.55 -18.59 23.48
C PRO A 538 28.81 -18.07 24.19
N ILE A 539 28.57 -17.22 25.18
CA ILE A 539 29.59 -16.61 26.06
C ILE A 539 29.61 -17.32 27.43
N SER A 540 28.47 -17.87 27.85
CA SER A 540 28.31 -18.78 28.99
C SER A 540 26.99 -19.54 28.88
N GLY A 541 26.98 -20.80 29.35
CA GLY A 541 25.83 -21.72 29.43
C GLY A 541 26.33 -23.18 29.47
N ASP A 542 25.45 -24.17 29.63
CA ASP A 542 25.89 -25.58 29.72
C ASP A 542 26.25 -26.23 28.36
N ASP A 543 25.72 -25.73 27.23
CA ASP A 543 26.01 -26.22 25.87
C ASP A 543 26.72 -25.16 24.98
N GLU A 544 28.04 -25.02 25.17
CA GLU A 544 28.85 -23.92 24.59
C GLU A 544 29.45 -24.21 23.19
N THR A 545 28.65 -24.24 22.11
CA THR A 545 29.20 -24.21 20.73
C THR A 545 28.65 -23.09 19.84
N THR A 546 29.49 -22.62 18.92
CA THR A 546 29.20 -21.51 18.00
C THR A 546 28.33 -22.00 16.87
N VAL A 547 27.05 -21.63 16.86
CA VAL A 547 26.13 -22.03 15.79
C VAL A 547 26.26 -21.12 14.57
N LEU A 548 26.52 -21.71 13.41
CA LEU A 548 26.53 -21.07 12.10
C LEU A 548 25.31 -21.47 11.29
N ASN A 549 24.49 -20.49 10.92
CA ASN A 549 23.26 -20.69 10.17
C ASN A 549 23.42 -20.14 8.75
N TYR A 550 23.04 -20.94 7.75
CA TYR A 550 22.85 -20.47 6.39
C TYR A 550 21.50 -20.93 5.86
N SER A 551 20.71 -20.01 5.33
CA SER A 551 19.50 -20.33 4.58
C SER A 551 19.52 -19.63 3.23
N TYR A 552 19.07 -20.32 2.19
CA TYR A 552 18.77 -19.76 0.87
C TYR A 552 17.35 -20.14 0.49
N SER A 553 16.59 -19.19 -0.04
CA SER A 553 15.30 -19.46 -0.67
C SER A 553 15.22 -18.87 -2.08
N ASN A 554 14.47 -19.53 -2.95
CA ASN A 554 14.14 -19.06 -4.29
C ASN A 554 12.70 -19.40 -4.66
N GLY A 555 11.84 -18.38 -4.71
CA GLY A 555 10.40 -18.55 -4.94
C GLY A 555 9.96 -18.57 -6.40
N LYS A 556 10.89 -18.48 -7.38
CA LYS A 556 10.56 -18.45 -8.82
C LYS A 556 11.45 -19.35 -9.69
N PHE A 557 12.00 -20.43 -9.14
CA PHE A 557 12.83 -21.34 -9.92
C PHE A 557 11.95 -22.10 -10.93
N GLU A 558 12.04 -21.78 -12.23
CA GLU A 558 11.22 -22.43 -13.26
C GLU A 558 11.85 -23.71 -13.80
N ILE A 559 11.20 -24.86 -13.55
CA ILE A 559 11.50 -26.12 -14.25
C ILE A 559 10.36 -26.38 -15.26
N PHE A 560 10.67 -26.45 -16.55
CA PHE A 560 9.67 -26.59 -17.63
C PHE A 560 8.52 -25.55 -17.60
N LYS A 561 8.79 -24.32 -17.15
CA LYS A 561 7.80 -23.25 -16.89
C LYS A 561 6.83 -23.51 -15.73
N ILE A 562 7.17 -24.46 -14.85
CA ILE A 562 6.50 -24.66 -13.57
C ILE A 562 7.34 -23.90 -12.53
N PRO A 563 6.81 -22.85 -11.89
CA PRO A 563 7.54 -22.13 -10.84
C PRO A 563 7.58 -22.99 -9.58
N ILE A 564 8.78 -23.21 -9.05
CA ILE A 564 9.04 -24.05 -7.88
C ILE A 564 9.74 -23.17 -6.84
N ASN A 565 9.35 -23.35 -5.57
CA ASN A 565 10.06 -22.81 -4.43
C ASN A 565 11.16 -23.80 -4.02
N ILE A 566 12.37 -23.30 -3.80
CA ILE A 566 13.49 -24.08 -3.26
C ILE A 566 13.96 -23.38 -2.00
N VAL A 567 14.05 -24.09 -0.88
CA VAL A 567 14.74 -23.67 0.34
C VAL A 567 15.89 -24.64 0.62
N LEU A 568 17.03 -24.11 1.00
CA LEU A 568 18.23 -24.84 1.42
C LEU A 568 18.66 -24.26 2.76
N SER A 569 18.81 -25.09 3.78
CA SER A 569 19.26 -24.70 5.12
C SER A 569 20.50 -25.51 5.52
N ALA A 570 21.35 -24.88 6.32
CA ALA A 570 22.44 -25.54 7.03
C ALA A 570 22.62 -24.85 8.39
N THR A 571 22.53 -25.61 9.46
CA THR A 571 22.81 -25.19 10.85
C THR A 571 23.97 -26.05 11.34
N VAL A 572 25.09 -25.42 11.68
CA VAL A 572 26.37 -26.10 11.85
C VAL A 572 27.09 -25.58 13.08
N ASP A 573 27.48 -26.49 13.97
CA ASP A 573 28.42 -26.26 15.06
C ASP A 573 29.81 -25.90 14.49
N ALA A 574 30.37 -24.74 14.83
CA ALA A 574 31.65 -24.30 14.26
C ALA A 574 32.86 -25.00 14.91
N GLU A 575 32.70 -25.56 16.10
CA GLU A 575 33.71 -26.28 16.86
C GLU A 575 33.79 -27.74 16.40
N ASP A 576 32.65 -28.40 16.17
CA ASP A 576 32.57 -29.70 15.48
C ASP A 576 31.55 -29.75 14.32
N PRO A 577 31.89 -29.17 13.16
CA PRO A 577 31.02 -29.16 11.97
C PRO A 577 30.90 -30.54 11.29
N GLY A 578 31.50 -31.58 11.87
CA GLY A 578 31.43 -32.97 11.39
C GLY A 578 30.60 -33.89 12.28
N GLU A 579 30.34 -33.51 13.53
CA GLU A 579 29.51 -34.27 14.49
C GLU A 579 28.16 -33.58 14.77
N ASN A 580 28.05 -32.24 14.70
CA ASN A 580 26.79 -31.50 14.92
C ASN A 580 26.45 -30.56 13.75
N ALA A 581 25.74 -31.07 12.74
CA ALA A 581 25.37 -30.28 11.56
C ALA A 581 24.06 -30.74 10.90
N LEU A 582 23.02 -29.93 10.98
CA LEU A 582 21.71 -30.16 10.36
C LEU A 582 21.65 -29.50 8.97
N TYR A 583 21.21 -30.25 7.97
CA TYR A 583 21.02 -29.78 6.60
C TYR A 583 19.60 -30.09 6.13
N SER A 584 18.90 -29.08 5.59
CA SER A 584 17.58 -29.30 4.98
C SER A 584 17.46 -28.76 3.54
N LEU A 585 16.68 -29.48 2.73
CA LEU A 585 16.34 -29.13 1.35
C LEU A 585 14.83 -29.31 1.14
N LEU A 586 14.11 -28.21 1.08
CA LEU A 586 12.71 -28.17 0.68
C LEU A 586 12.59 -27.77 -0.79
N VAL A 587 11.92 -28.59 -1.59
CA VAL A 587 11.51 -28.29 -2.97
C VAL A 587 10.00 -28.39 -3.04
N SER A 588 9.31 -27.27 -3.20
CA SER A 588 7.84 -27.24 -3.16
C SER A 588 7.19 -26.47 -4.29
N LYS A 589 6.03 -26.96 -4.74
CA LYS A 589 5.06 -26.22 -5.54
C LYS A 589 3.78 -26.11 -4.71
N ARG A 590 3.56 -24.95 -4.08
CA ARG A 590 2.32 -24.62 -3.36
C ARG A 590 1.47 -23.59 -4.13
N GLY A 591 0.19 -23.44 -3.82
CA GLY A 591 -0.74 -22.51 -4.48
C GLY A 591 -1.05 -22.81 -5.96
N SER A 592 -1.05 -24.07 -6.41
CA SER A 592 -1.52 -24.44 -7.75
C SER A 592 -3.03 -24.71 -7.78
N LYS A 593 -3.64 -24.63 -8.98
CA LYS A 593 -5.09 -24.85 -9.17
C LYS A 593 -5.56 -26.30 -8.98
N LYS A 594 -4.64 -27.27 -8.81
CA LYS A 594 -4.99 -28.71 -8.81
C LYS A 594 -4.15 -29.60 -7.90
N PHE A 595 -2.90 -29.25 -7.67
CA PHE A 595 -2.03 -30.03 -6.79
C PHE A 595 -1.00 -29.13 -6.15
N ASP A 596 -0.75 -29.34 -4.87
CA ASP A 596 0.40 -28.81 -4.18
C ASP A 596 1.30 -29.99 -3.78
N VAL A 597 2.61 -29.81 -3.86
CA VAL A 597 3.60 -30.87 -3.59
C VAL A 597 4.79 -30.28 -2.85
N SER A 598 5.25 -30.97 -1.83
CA SER A 598 6.48 -30.69 -1.09
C SER A 598 7.38 -31.92 -1.16
N PHE A 599 8.66 -31.72 -1.39
CA PHE A 599 9.68 -32.73 -1.17
C PHE A 599 10.73 -32.12 -0.25
N GLU A 600 10.86 -32.69 0.94
CA GLU A 600 11.77 -32.28 1.99
C GLU A 600 12.84 -33.38 2.15
N VAL A 601 14.07 -32.97 2.40
CA VAL A 601 15.12 -33.85 2.91
C VAL A 601 15.74 -33.13 4.09
N GLU A 602 15.70 -33.75 5.26
CA GLU A 602 16.43 -33.31 6.43
C GLU A 602 17.50 -34.37 6.76
N THR A 603 18.66 -33.96 7.25
CA THR A 603 19.72 -34.89 7.66
C THR A 603 20.68 -34.19 8.60
N ASP A 604 21.05 -34.88 9.66
CA ASP A 604 22.19 -34.50 10.49
C ASP A 604 23.39 -35.42 10.20
N THR A 605 24.21 -35.70 11.21
CA THR A 605 25.43 -36.50 11.09
C THR A 605 25.21 -37.99 11.36
N GLU A 606 24.13 -38.35 12.05
CA GLU A 606 23.75 -39.73 12.39
C GLU A 606 22.46 -40.17 11.67
N GLU A 607 21.51 -39.26 11.42
CA GLU A 607 20.16 -39.55 10.94
C GLU A 607 19.79 -38.79 9.64
N TYR A 608 18.71 -39.26 8.99
CA TYR A 608 18.10 -38.62 7.83
C TYR A 608 16.59 -38.80 7.83
N GLU A 609 15.87 -37.84 7.23
CA GLU A 609 14.46 -37.95 6.87
C GLU A 609 14.25 -37.52 5.41
N PHE A 610 13.43 -38.27 4.67
CA PHE A 610 12.91 -37.92 3.36
C PHE A 610 11.39 -37.85 3.41
N SER A 611 10.81 -36.67 3.14
CA SER A 611 9.37 -36.44 3.27
C SER A 611 8.78 -35.93 1.95
N LEU A 612 7.75 -36.61 1.45
CA LEU A 612 7.05 -36.28 0.21
C LEU A 612 5.56 -36.04 0.50
N GLU A 613 5.16 -34.78 0.53
CA GLU A 613 3.75 -34.38 0.66
C GLU A 613 3.13 -34.14 -0.71
N VAL A 614 1.90 -34.61 -0.92
CA VAL A 614 1.08 -34.29 -2.09
C VAL A 614 -0.35 -33.99 -1.65
N SER A 615 -0.81 -32.76 -1.88
CA SER A 615 -2.24 -32.40 -1.85
C SER A 615 -2.78 -32.34 -3.28
N TYR A 616 -3.90 -33.00 -3.55
CA TYR A 616 -4.60 -32.96 -4.84
C TYR A 616 -6.01 -32.41 -4.69
N LYS A 617 -6.25 -31.24 -5.27
CA LYS A 617 -7.52 -30.52 -5.23
C LYS A 617 -8.49 -31.13 -6.24
N LEU A 618 -9.33 -32.06 -5.76
CA LEU A 618 -10.32 -32.76 -6.58
C LEU A 618 -11.48 -31.82 -6.94
N THR A 619 -11.83 -30.92 -6.02
CA THR A 619 -12.79 -29.83 -6.24
C THR A 619 -12.28 -28.55 -5.56
N ASN A 620 -13.14 -27.52 -5.39
CA ASN A 620 -12.82 -26.35 -4.57
C ASN A 620 -13.18 -26.51 -3.09
N TRP A 621 -13.62 -27.71 -2.67
CA TRP A 621 -14.04 -28.04 -1.31
C TRP A 621 -13.52 -29.42 -0.83
N LEU A 622 -12.66 -30.08 -1.62
CA LEU A 622 -12.22 -31.45 -1.36
C LEU A 622 -10.83 -31.67 -1.95
N ASP A 623 -9.89 -31.89 -1.05
CA ASP A 623 -8.49 -32.18 -1.29
C ASP A 623 -8.17 -33.61 -0.82
N ILE A 624 -7.32 -34.31 -1.59
CA ILE A 624 -6.79 -35.63 -1.24
C ILE A 624 -5.34 -35.41 -0.80
N LEU A 625 -4.99 -35.92 0.38
CA LEU A 625 -3.67 -35.79 0.97
C LEU A 625 -2.91 -37.12 0.83
N GLY A 626 -1.61 -37.05 0.66
CA GLY A 626 -0.72 -38.20 0.72
C GLY A 626 0.66 -37.76 1.17
N GLU A 627 1.21 -38.48 2.14
CA GLU A 627 2.50 -38.22 2.76
C GLU A 627 3.30 -39.51 2.73
N VAL A 628 4.58 -39.43 2.39
CA VAL A 628 5.51 -40.55 2.51
C VAL A 628 6.77 -40.03 3.19
N THR A 629 6.99 -40.51 4.40
CA THR A 629 8.11 -40.12 5.26
C THR A 629 9.02 -41.32 5.44
N ARG A 630 10.34 -41.13 5.27
CA ARG A 630 11.32 -42.22 5.31
C ARG A 630 12.60 -41.80 6.01
N ASP A 631 12.96 -42.61 7.00
CA ASP A 631 14.00 -42.37 7.97
C ASP A 631 14.95 -43.59 8.15
N GLU A 632 15.79 -43.52 9.17
CA GLU A 632 16.59 -44.63 9.71
C GLU A 632 15.74 -45.88 10.02
N PHE A 633 14.56 -45.69 10.62
CA PHE A 633 13.78 -46.75 11.26
C PHE A 633 12.83 -47.49 10.31
N GLY A 634 12.37 -46.85 9.22
CA GLY A 634 11.34 -47.44 8.37
C GLY A 634 10.98 -46.63 7.12
N THR A 635 9.67 -46.60 6.85
CA THR A 635 8.99 -45.75 5.87
C THR A 635 7.53 -45.75 6.29
N ASP A 636 7.07 -44.58 6.68
CA ASP A 636 5.66 -44.33 6.93
C ASP A 636 4.97 -43.85 5.64
N THR A 637 3.66 -44.03 5.55
CA THR A 637 2.87 -43.62 4.38
C THR A 637 1.44 -43.35 4.80
N LYS A 638 1.16 -42.07 5.03
CA LYS A 638 -0.18 -41.58 5.38
C LYS A 638 -0.96 -41.24 4.12
N PHE A 639 -2.25 -41.51 4.13
CA PHE A 639 -3.16 -41.09 3.07
C PHE A 639 -4.39 -40.47 3.69
N GLY A 640 -4.72 -39.24 3.30
CA GLY A 640 -5.72 -38.42 3.97
C GLY A 640 -6.72 -37.75 3.03
N ILE A 641 -7.71 -37.11 3.65
CA ILE A 641 -8.75 -36.34 2.99
C ILE A 641 -9.01 -35.06 3.81
N ASP A 642 -8.99 -33.91 3.14
CA ASP A 642 -9.51 -32.66 3.69
C ASP A 642 -10.72 -32.21 2.86
N ALA A 643 -11.86 -32.02 3.52
CA ALA A 643 -13.13 -31.70 2.89
C ALA A 643 -13.81 -30.56 3.64
N GLU A 644 -13.89 -29.39 3.02
CA GLU A 644 -14.30 -28.16 3.66
C GLU A 644 -15.18 -27.31 2.73
N LYS A 645 -16.34 -26.84 3.21
CA LYS A 645 -17.25 -26.08 2.37
C LYS A 645 -18.01 -24.98 3.09
N THR A 646 -17.87 -23.76 2.60
CA THR A 646 -18.71 -22.61 2.99
C THR A 646 -20.11 -22.70 2.38
N ILE A 647 -21.14 -22.54 3.22
CA ILE A 647 -22.56 -22.61 2.86
C ILE A 647 -23.29 -21.41 3.46
N ILE A 648 -23.69 -20.49 2.60
CA ILE A 648 -24.56 -19.35 2.94
C ILE A 648 -25.97 -19.89 3.22
N LEU A 649 -26.45 -19.81 4.46
CA LEU A 649 -27.73 -20.43 4.85
C LEU A 649 -28.96 -19.75 4.26
N GLU A 650 -28.86 -18.47 3.85
CA GLU A 650 -29.89 -17.79 3.07
C GLU A 650 -30.00 -18.32 1.63
N LYS A 651 -28.92 -18.90 1.09
CA LYS A 651 -28.79 -19.38 -0.30
C LYS A 651 -27.95 -20.67 -0.40
N PRO A 652 -28.35 -21.79 0.24
CA PRO A 652 -27.48 -22.95 0.46
C PRO A 652 -27.06 -23.70 -0.82
N PHE A 653 -27.69 -23.38 -1.96
CA PHE A 653 -27.39 -23.96 -3.27
C PHE A 653 -26.69 -22.98 -4.23
N VAL A 654 -26.40 -21.74 -3.79
CA VAL A 654 -25.59 -20.82 -4.61
C VAL A 654 -24.18 -21.39 -4.74
N LYS A 655 -23.66 -21.38 -5.97
CA LYS A 655 -22.26 -21.71 -6.21
C LYS A 655 -21.43 -20.56 -5.63
N ASN A 656 -20.64 -20.87 -4.61
CA ASN A 656 -19.72 -19.94 -3.97
C ASN A 656 -18.33 -20.58 -3.90
N SER A 657 -17.31 -19.74 -3.96
CA SER A 657 -15.88 -20.02 -3.79
C SER A 657 -15.34 -19.46 -2.47
N ASN A 658 -16.16 -18.72 -1.72
CA ASN A 658 -15.80 -18.09 -0.45
C ASN A 658 -15.05 -19.06 0.50
N PRO A 659 -13.75 -18.83 0.79
CA PRO A 659 -12.97 -19.66 1.67
C PRO A 659 -13.22 -19.36 3.16
N SER A 660 -13.98 -18.32 3.53
CA SER A 660 -14.15 -17.94 4.93
C SER A 660 -15.56 -17.42 5.30
N PRO A 661 -16.19 -17.89 6.40
CA PRO A 661 -17.55 -17.48 6.77
C PRO A 661 -17.71 -16.02 7.18
N ASP A 662 -16.64 -15.39 7.62
CA ASP A 662 -16.57 -13.96 7.94
C ASP A 662 -16.60 -13.06 6.70
N ASN A 663 -16.23 -13.57 5.52
CA ASN A 663 -16.34 -12.82 4.27
C ASN A 663 -17.79 -12.67 3.81
N SER A 664 -18.05 -11.53 3.22
CA SER A 664 -19.36 -11.08 2.76
C SER A 664 -19.62 -11.46 1.29
N TRP A 665 -20.86 -11.23 0.85
CA TRP A 665 -21.24 -11.35 -0.57
C TRP A 665 -22.10 -10.16 -1.02
N MET A 666 -22.17 -9.94 -2.33
CA MET A 666 -22.96 -8.89 -2.96
C MET A 666 -23.83 -9.48 -4.06
N GLU A 667 -25.07 -9.03 -4.14
CA GLU A 667 -26.00 -9.45 -5.19
C GLU A 667 -26.88 -8.29 -5.65
N GLY A 668 -27.45 -8.43 -6.84
CA GLY A 668 -28.35 -7.45 -7.41
C GLY A 668 -28.59 -7.76 -8.87
N LYS A 669 -29.10 -6.78 -9.60
CA LYS A 669 -29.36 -6.85 -11.03
C LYS A 669 -28.59 -5.81 -11.81
N VAL A 670 -28.14 -6.18 -13.00
CA VAL A 670 -27.66 -5.24 -14.02
C VAL A 670 -28.77 -5.06 -15.05
N PHE A 671 -29.11 -3.81 -15.35
CA PHE A 671 -30.15 -3.46 -16.31
C PHE A 671 -29.81 -2.18 -17.07
N LEU A 672 -30.36 -2.04 -18.27
CA LEU A 672 -30.35 -0.79 -19.04
C LEU A 672 -31.51 0.07 -18.54
N ASP A 673 -31.15 1.15 -17.85
CA ASP A 673 -32.04 2.17 -17.32
C ASP A 673 -32.36 3.19 -18.44
N TYR A 674 -33.63 3.28 -18.82
CA TYR A 674 -34.05 4.13 -19.95
C TYR A 674 -34.60 5.51 -19.57
N ASP A 675 -35.23 5.65 -18.41
CA ASP A 675 -35.86 6.91 -17.99
C ASP A 675 -35.00 7.73 -17.02
N GLY A 676 -33.95 7.12 -16.47
CA GLY A 676 -32.93 7.71 -15.62
C GLY A 676 -33.24 7.63 -14.11
N ASP A 677 -34.27 6.90 -13.68
CA ASP A 677 -34.71 6.87 -12.28
C ASP A 677 -33.88 5.94 -11.37
N LYS A 678 -33.05 5.07 -11.95
CA LYS A 678 -32.14 4.11 -11.29
C LYS A 678 -32.80 2.93 -10.56
N GLU A 679 -34.12 2.74 -10.69
CA GLU A 679 -34.85 1.59 -10.14
C GLU A 679 -35.31 0.66 -11.27
N MET A 680 -35.06 -0.65 -11.18
CA MET A 680 -35.45 -1.56 -12.28
C MET A 680 -36.98 -1.65 -12.43
N ASP A 681 -37.49 -1.09 -13.53
CA ASP A 681 -38.92 -0.96 -13.80
C ASP A 681 -39.44 -1.92 -14.91
N SER A 682 -40.60 -1.62 -15.53
CA SER A 682 -41.19 -2.37 -16.64
C SER A 682 -40.83 -1.88 -18.06
N GLU A 683 -40.24 -0.70 -18.20
CA GLU A 683 -39.68 -0.15 -19.44
C GLU A 683 -38.19 -0.54 -19.63
N ASP A 684 -37.50 -0.85 -18.53
CA ASP A 684 -36.10 -1.32 -18.50
C ASP A 684 -35.85 -2.72 -19.05
N ILE A 685 -34.56 -3.00 -19.33
CA ILE A 685 -34.10 -4.28 -19.90
C ILE A 685 -32.98 -4.89 -19.03
N PRO A 686 -33.14 -6.09 -18.45
CA PRO A 686 -32.04 -6.78 -17.76
C PRO A 686 -30.92 -7.15 -18.75
N LEU A 687 -29.67 -7.08 -18.29
CA LEU A 687 -28.49 -7.29 -19.14
C LEU A 687 -27.70 -8.54 -18.71
N GLU A 688 -27.52 -9.48 -19.63
CA GLU A 688 -26.73 -10.71 -19.45
C GLU A 688 -25.25 -10.48 -19.79
N GLY A 689 -24.34 -11.17 -19.08
CA GLY A 689 -22.92 -11.21 -19.42
C GLY A 689 -22.10 -10.00 -18.96
N VAL A 690 -22.70 -9.07 -18.22
CA VAL A 690 -21.99 -7.91 -17.65
C VAL A 690 -21.20 -8.35 -16.44
N ILE A 691 -19.91 -8.00 -16.38
CA ILE A 691 -19.06 -8.27 -15.21
C ILE A 691 -19.11 -7.07 -14.27
N VAL A 692 -19.48 -7.35 -13.02
CA VAL A 692 -19.50 -6.43 -11.89
C VAL A 692 -18.33 -6.78 -10.98
N ASN A 693 -17.55 -5.78 -10.59
CA ASN A 693 -16.41 -5.92 -9.68
C ASN A 693 -16.73 -5.26 -8.34
N VAL A 694 -16.34 -5.92 -7.24
CA VAL A 694 -16.22 -5.34 -5.91
C VAL A 694 -14.80 -5.59 -5.42
N GLY A 695 -13.99 -4.54 -5.37
CA GLY A 695 -12.56 -4.67 -5.09
C GLY A 695 -11.85 -5.58 -6.10
N ARG A 696 -11.42 -6.75 -5.64
CA ARG A 696 -10.78 -7.81 -6.47
C ARG A 696 -11.70 -8.97 -6.83
N ARG A 697 -12.99 -8.91 -6.49
CA ARG A 697 -13.98 -9.97 -6.71
C ARG A 697 -14.89 -9.60 -7.86
N GLU A 698 -15.16 -10.56 -8.74
CA GLU A 698 -15.98 -10.36 -9.94
C GLU A 698 -17.21 -11.26 -9.92
N GLY A 699 -18.29 -10.83 -10.57
CA GLY A 699 -19.50 -11.61 -10.77
C GLY A 699 -20.17 -11.21 -12.08
N THR A 700 -20.58 -12.21 -12.86
CA THR A 700 -21.22 -11.99 -14.16
C THR A 700 -22.74 -12.07 -14.03
N SER A 701 -23.46 -11.17 -14.69
CA SER A 701 -24.92 -11.19 -14.72
C SER A 701 -25.50 -12.32 -15.58
N ASP A 702 -26.59 -12.93 -15.12
CA ASP A 702 -27.34 -13.96 -15.84
C ASP A 702 -28.37 -13.38 -16.83
N SER A 703 -29.14 -14.25 -17.51
CA SER A 703 -30.16 -13.86 -18.50
C SER A 703 -31.33 -13.03 -17.94
N ASP A 704 -31.53 -13.05 -16.62
CA ASP A 704 -32.53 -12.24 -15.91
C ASP A 704 -31.88 -10.99 -15.27
N GLY A 705 -30.60 -10.74 -15.59
CA GLY A 705 -29.77 -9.63 -15.12
C GLY A 705 -29.12 -9.85 -13.76
N ASN A 706 -29.37 -10.97 -13.06
CA ASN A 706 -28.90 -11.14 -11.69
C ASN A 706 -27.40 -11.42 -11.65
N TYR A 707 -26.67 -10.73 -10.77
CA TYR A 707 -25.27 -11.02 -10.47
C TYR A 707 -25.10 -11.48 -9.01
N PHE A 708 -24.02 -12.22 -8.75
CA PHE A 708 -23.62 -12.66 -7.41
C PHE A 708 -22.09 -12.66 -7.31
N ILE A 709 -21.56 -11.97 -6.30
CA ILE A 709 -20.13 -11.85 -6.00
C ILE A 709 -19.93 -12.31 -4.57
N ASP A 710 -18.97 -13.19 -4.31
CA ASP A 710 -18.63 -13.67 -2.98
C ASP A 710 -17.16 -13.39 -2.62
N ASP A 711 -16.74 -13.83 -1.43
CA ASP A 711 -15.36 -13.70 -0.96
C ASP A 711 -14.91 -12.22 -0.84
N ILE A 712 -15.86 -11.34 -0.52
CA ILE A 712 -15.62 -9.90 -0.31
C ILE A 712 -15.18 -9.70 1.14
N SER A 713 -14.07 -8.98 1.35
CA SER A 713 -13.60 -8.60 2.69
C SER A 713 -14.69 -7.88 3.47
N SER A 714 -14.88 -8.27 4.73
CA SER A 714 -15.79 -7.54 5.63
C SER A 714 -15.08 -6.36 6.28
N TYR A 715 -15.83 -5.29 6.56
CA TYR A 715 -15.36 -4.01 7.13
C TYR A 715 -14.41 -3.16 6.27
N GLU A 716 -14.02 -3.61 5.09
CA GLU A 716 -13.25 -2.81 4.13
C GLU A 716 -14.21 -1.98 3.24
N ASP A 717 -13.79 -0.77 2.86
CA ASP A 717 -14.50 0.03 1.85
C ASP A 717 -14.01 -0.39 0.47
N GLU A 718 -14.77 -1.26 -0.19
CA GLU A 718 -14.41 -1.78 -1.51
C GLU A 718 -15.14 -1.02 -2.61
N LYS A 719 -14.39 -0.61 -3.64
CA LYS A 719 -14.95 0.08 -4.80
C LYS A 719 -15.80 -0.88 -5.63
N ILE A 720 -16.97 -0.44 -6.07
CA ILE A 720 -17.85 -1.20 -6.96
C ILE A 720 -17.87 -0.59 -8.36
N GLU A 721 -17.48 -1.39 -9.34
CA GLU A 721 -17.29 -0.99 -10.74
C GLU A 721 -17.92 -2.01 -11.70
N VAL A 722 -18.13 -1.60 -12.94
CA VAL A 722 -18.56 -2.47 -14.04
C VAL A 722 -17.41 -2.57 -15.04
N ASP A 723 -17.07 -3.78 -15.48
CA ASP A 723 -16.08 -3.96 -16.53
C ASP A 723 -16.60 -3.37 -17.85
N VAL A 724 -16.03 -2.23 -18.24
CA VAL A 724 -16.37 -1.49 -19.46
C VAL A 724 -16.17 -2.30 -20.75
N THR A 725 -15.43 -3.42 -20.72
CA THR A 725 -15.26 -4.31 -21.87
C THR A 725 -16.43 -5.29 -22.06
N THR A 726 -17.32 -5.39 -21.06
CA THR A 726 -18.48 -6.31 -21.05
C THR A 726 -19.81 -5.62 -21.34
N ILE A 727 -19.81 -4.30 -21.50
CA ILE A 727 -20.98 -3.46 -21.79
C ILE A 727 -20.83 -2.78 -23.16
N ASP A 728 -21.91 -2.19 -23.68
CA ASP A 728 -21.81 -1.31 -24.84
C ASP A 728 -20.96 -0.08 -24.44
N PRO A 729 -19.93 0.33 -25.23
CA PRO A 729 -19.08 1.49 -24.92
C PRO A 729 -19.84 2.81 -24.72
N LEU A 730 -21.07 2.91 -25.23
CA LEU A 730 -21.99 4.04 -25.06
C LEU A 730 -22.78 4.00 -23.74
N LEU A 731 -22.48 3.05 -22.83
CA LEU A 731 -23.09 2.93 -21.50
C LEU A 731 -22.08 3.19 -20.37
N GLU A 732 -22.61 3.57 -19.22
CA GLU A 732 -21.86 3.71 -17.97
C GLU A 732 -22.76 3.46 -16.75
N ALA A 733 -22.16 3.07 -15.62
CA ALA A 733 -22.91 2.72 -14.41
C ALA A 733 -23.39 3.98 -13.66
N GLY A 734 -24.72 4.14 -13.61
CA GLY A 734 -25.44 5.25 -12.96
C GLY A 734 -25.58 5.14 -11.44
N ASN A 735 -25.01 4.10 -10.83
CA ASN A 735 -25.05 3.86 -9.37
C ASN A 735 -24.47 5.06 -8.60
N GLU A 736 -25.25 5.60 -7.64
CA GLU A 736 -24.79 6.69 -6.75
C GLU A 736 -23.73 6.19 -5.76
N LYS A 737 -23.94 4.97 -5.25
CA LYS A 737 -23.01 4.31 -4.35
C LYS A 737 -21.85 3.72 -5.14
N LYS A 738 -20.68 4.35 -5.04
CA LYS A 738 -19.44 3.92 -5.71
C LYS A 738 -18.58 2.96 -4.86
N TYR A 739 -18.91 2.84 -3.58
CA TYR A 739 -18.23 1.97 -2.62
C TYR A 739 -19.22 1.15 -1.81
N VAL A 740 -18.80 -0.03 -1.36
CA VAL A 740 -19.55 -0.91 -0.47
C VAL A 740 -18.71 -1.25 0.76
N ARG A 741 -19.30 -1.17 1.95
CA ARG A 741 -18.79 -1.77 3.19
C ARG A 741 -19.78 -2.82 3.65
N LEU A 742 -19.33 -4.06 3.75
CA LEU A 742 -20.17 -5.19 4.14
C LEU A 742 -19.74 -5.72 5.52
N TYR A 743 -20.72 -6.09 6.34
CA TYR A 743 -20.50 -6.71 7.64
C TYR A 743 -20.52 -8.24 7.58
N PRO A 744 -19.78 -8.95 8.46
CA PRO A 744 -19.48 -10.37 8.33
C PRO A 744 -20.67 -11.31 8.12
N ALA A 745 -20.40 -12.42 7.43
CA ALA A 745 -21.35 -13.52 7.19
C ALA A 745 -22.67 -13.07 6.55
N ARG A 746 -22.65 -11.99 5.74
CA ARG A 746 -23.88 -11.39 5.21
C ARG A 746 -23.78 -10.78 3.80
N GLY A 747 -24.91 -10.87 3.09
CA GLY A 747 -25.13 -10.24 1.79
C GLY A 747 -25.44 -8.75 1.86
N GLY A 748 -24.81 -7.97 0.97
CA GLY A 748 -25.32 -6.69 0.49
C GLY A 748 -26.24 -6.87 -0.73
N LYS A 749 -27.07 -5.86 -1.01
CA LYS A 749 -27.96 -5.79 -2.18
C LYS A 749 -27.90 -4.42 -2.83
N MET A 750 -27.55 -4.37 -4.12
CA MET A 750 -27.58 -3.14 -4.92
C MET A 750 -27.75 -3.49 -6.39
N ASP A 751 -28.71 -2.86 -7.05
CA ASP A 751 -28.87 -2.99 -8.49
C ASP A 751 -28.00 -1.94 -9.21
N ILE A 752 -27.60 -2.24 -10.44
CA ILE A 752 -26.64 -1.47 -11.23
C ILE A 752 -27.35 -1.01 -12.52
N PRO A 753 -27.88 0.22 -12.53
CA PRO A 753 -28.41 0.83 -13.74
C PRO A 753 -27.24 1.19 -14.66
N LEU A 754 -27.29 0.73 -15.91
CA LEU A 754 -26.45 1.24 -16.98
C LEU A 754 -27.24 2.27 -17.77
N GLN A 755 -26.68 3.47 -17.91
CA GLN A 755 -27.32 4.61 -18.58
C GLN A 755 -26.48 5.04 -19.80
N PRO A 756 -27.10 5.51 -20.90
CA PRO A 756 -26.35 6.04 -22.04
C PRO A 756 -25.58 7.32 -21.72
N ILE A 757 -24.31 7.35 -22.11
CA ILE A 757 -23.43 8.50 -21.88
C ILE A 757 -23.54 9.57 -22.97
N SER A 758 -23.61 10.82 -22.54
CA SER A 758 -23.60 12.01 -23.40
C SER A 758 -22.21 12.66 -23.45
N ILE A 759 -22.06 13.63 -24.37
CA ILE A 759 -20.83 14.41 -24.57
C ILE A 759 -21.17 15.90 -24.52
N ILE A 760 -20.41 16.70 -23.76
CA ILE A 760 -20.51 18.17 -23.73
C ILE A 760 -19.26 18.78 -24.37
N MET A 761 -19.42 19.77 -25.26
CA MET A 761 -18.30 20.37 -25.99
C MET A 761 -18.43 21.88 -26.22
N GLY A 762 -17.29 22.55 -26.38
CA GLY A 762 -17.22 23.97 -26.72
C GLY A 762 -15.80 24.47 -26.99
N ASP A 763 -15.70 25.77 -27.28
CA ASP A 763 -14.45 26.44 -27.67
C ASP A 763 -14.07 27.61 -26.75
N ILE A 764 -12.77 27.89 -26.63
CA ILE A 764 -12.25 29.16 -26.09
C ILE A 764 -12.13 30.19 -27.23
N ILE A 765 -12.91 31.26 -27.12
CA ILE A 765 -12.97 32.32 -28.13
C ILE A 765 -12.10 33.51 -27.69
N PHE A 766 -11.14 33.88 -28.54
CA PHE A 766 -10.33 35.09 -28.36
C PHE A 766 -11.00 36.31 -29.03
N PRO A 767 -10.85 37.53 -28.48
CA PRO A 767 -11.65 38.69 -28.88
C PRO A 767 -11.18 39.37 -30.19
N ASP A 768 -9.97 39.10 -30.67
CA ASP A 768 -9.43 39.68 -31.91
C ASP A 768 -8.39 38.75 -32.57
N ASN A 769 -8.29 38.81 -33.90
CA ASN A 769 -7.28 38.09 -34.71
C ASN A 769 -5.87 38.73 -34.65
N THR A 770 -5.63 39.68 -33.75
CA THR A 770 -4.32 40.34 -33.57
C THR A 770 -3.38 39.59 -32.63
N VAL A 771 -3.89 38.60 -31.89
CA VAL A 771 -3.12 37.74 -30.99
C VAL A 771 -2.46 36.64 -31.83
N GLY A 772 -1.14 36.54 -31.78
CA GLY A 772 -0.40 35.50 -32.49
C GLY A 772 -0.70 34.11 -31.91
N ASP A 773 -0.64 33.05 -32.72
CA ASP A 773 -0.95 31.70 -32.24
C ASP A 773 0.04 31.20 -31.17
N VAL A 774 1.26 31.75 -31.17
CA VAL A 774 2.25 31.66 -30.08
C VAL A 774 1.68 32.13 -28.73
N GLU A 775 1.03 33.29 -28.70
CA GLU A 775 0.46 33.88 -27.47
C GLU A 775 -0.78 33.12 -27.01
N LYS A 776 -1.65 32.69 -27.95
CA LYS A 776 -2.82 31.86 -27.66
C LYS A 776 -2.41 30.55 -26.99
N PHE A 777 -1.39 29.87 -27.53
CA PHE A 777 -0.87 28.61 -26.98
C PHE A 777 -0.45 28.75 -25.51
N SER A 778 0.22 29.85 -25.14
CA SER A 778 0.61 30.15 -23.75
C SER A 778 -0.58 30.33 -22.81
N ILE A 779 -1.71 30.85 -23.30
CA ILE A 779 -2.95 31.06 -22.53
C ILE A 779 -3.77 29.77 -22.42
N LEU A 780 -3.94 29.02 -23.52
CA LEU A 780 -4.73 27.79 -23.56
C LEU A 780 -4.17 26.70 -22.63
N ASN A 781 -2.84 26.51 -22.59
CA ASN A 781 -2.19 25.56 -21.67
C ASN A 781 -2.35 25.91 -20.17
N LYS A 782 -2.83 27.11 -19.85
CA LYS A 782 -3.13 27.55 -18.48
C LYS A 782 -4.62 27.39 -18.15
N LEU A 783 -5.46 26.93 -19.08
CA LEU A 783 -6.89 26.75 -18.87
C LEU A 783 -7.26 25.30 -18.54
N THR A 784 -8.35 25.13 -17.80
CA THR A 784 -8.94 23.82 -17.50
C THR A 784 -10.45 23.98 -17.42
N ILE A 785 -11.17 23.08 -18.07
CA ILE A 785 -12.62 22.98 -17.96
C ILE A 785 -12.96 22.01 -16.84
N VAL A 786 -13.98 22.35 -16.06
CA VAL A 786 -14.45 21.56 -14.91
C VAL A 786 -15.95 21.39 -15.01
N LEU A 787 -16.42 20.15 -14.96
CA LEU A 787 -17.84 19.82 -14.83
C LEU A 787 -18.16 19.60 -13.36
N LYS A 788 -19.19 20.27 -12.84
CA LYS A 788 -19.70 20.06 -11.47
C LYS A 788 -21.14 19.59 -11.48
N ASP A 789 -21.53 18.76 -10.51
CA ASP A 789 -22.92 18.35 -10.28
C ASP A 789 -23.76 19.45 -9.57
N GLU A 790 -25.06 19.21 -9.40
CA GLU A 790 -25.99 20.12 -8.70
C GLU A 790 -25.61 20.37 -7.21
N SER A 791 -24.75 19.54 -6.61
CA SER A 791 -24.19 19.75 -5.26
C SER A 791 -22.92 20.62 -5.26
N GLY A 792 -22.39 20.96 -6.44
CA GLY A 792 -21.16 21.73 -6.62
C GLY A 792 -19.87 20.89 -6.56
N ARG A 793 -19.97 19.56 -6.49
CA ARG A 793 -18.80 18.67 -6.54
C ARG A 793 -18.28 18.55 -7.97
N VAL A 794 -16.96 18.49 -8.12
CA VAL A 794 -16.32 18.29 -9.42
C VAL A 794 -16.44 16.83 -9.84
N VAL A 795 -17.17 16.57 -10.93
CA VAL A 795 -17.35 15.22 -11.49
C VAL A 795 -16.40 14.91 -12.65
N LYS A 796 -15.89 15.94 -13.36
CA LYS A 796 -14.88 15.77 -14.42
C LYS A 796 -14.02 17.04 -14.56
N LYS A 797 -12.76 16.86 -14.95
CA LYS A 797 -11.83 17.94 -15.35
C LYS A 797 -11.27 17.60 -16.73
N GLN A 798 -11.07 18.61 -17.57
CA GLN A 798 -10.56 18.45 -18.94
C GLN A 798 -9.59 19.58 -19.29
N LYS A 799 -8.43 19.26 -19.87
CA LYS A 799 -7.53 20.26 -20.46
C LYS A 799 -8.07 20.70 -21.81
N ILE A 800 -7.72 21.93 -22.21
CA ILE A 800 -8.19 22.51 -23.47
C ILE A 800 -7.20 22.15 -24.57
N GLU A 801 -7.74 21.72 -25.73
CA GLU A 801 -6.95 21.38 -26.90
C GLU A 801 -6.27 22.62 -27.51
N PRO A 802 -5.19 22.46 -28.29
CA PRO A 802 -4.41 23.58 -28.82
C PRO A 802 -5.20 24.54 -29.72
N GLU A 803 -6.27 24.09 -30.38
CA GLU A 803 -7.17 24.95 -31.17
C GLU A 803 -8.16 25.77 -30.31
N GLY A 804 -8.20 25.52 -29.00
CA GLY A 804 -9.15 26.11 -28.04
C GLY A 804 -10.40 25.25 -27.80
N TYR A 805 -10.55 24.12 -28.48
CA TYR A 805 -11.64 23.18 -28.30
C TYR A 805 -11.52 22.39 -26.99
N TYR A 806 -12.63 21.90 -26.43
CA TYR A 806 -12.63 20.91 -25.36
C TYR A 806 -13.84 19.99 -25.44
N MET A 807 -13.71 18.78 -24.89
CA MET A 807 -14.77 17.77 -24.87
C MET A 807 -14.82 17.04 -23.52
N LEU A 808 -15.97 17.13 -22.85
CA LEU A 808 -16.30 16.35 -21.66
C LEU A 808 -17.09 15.12 -22.13
N GLU A 809 -16.38 14.03 -22.36
CA GLU A 809 -16.98 12.74 -22.72
C GLU A 809 -17.56 12.02 -21.49
N ARG A 810 -18.32 10.93 -21.70
CA ARG A 810 -18.80 10.03 -20.64
C ARG A 810 -19.56 10.78 -19.53
N VAL A 811 -20.60 11.52 -19.93
CA VAL A 811 -21.45 12.30 -19.02
C VAL A 811 -22.80 11.62 -18.85
N LEU A 812 -23.10 11.19 -17.64
CA LEU A 812 -24.38 10.59 -17.27
C LEU A 812 -25.54 11.63 -17.31
N PRO A 813 -26.80 11.19 -17.40
CA PRO A 813 -27.95 12.05 -17.18
C PRO A 813 -27.91 12.79 -15.84
N GLY A 814 -28.23 14.10 -15.85
CA GLY A 814 -28.16 14.94 -14.67
C GLY A 814 -28.08 16.43 -14.96
N ARG A 815 -27.99 17.24 -13.90
CA ARG A 815 -27.77 18.69 -13.97
C ARG A 815 -26.35 19.03 -13.56
N TYR A 816 -25.71 19.87 -14.37
CA TYR A 816 -24.31 20.20 -14.19
C TYR A 816 -24.02 21.67 -14.55
N SER A 817 -22.97 22.21 -13.93
CA SER A 817 -22.35 23.47 -14.37
C SER A 817 -20.98 23.19 -15.00
N VAL A 818 -20.77 23.65 -16.23
CA VAL A 818 -19.46 23.67 -16.90
C VAL A 818 -18.76 24.97 -16.54
N GLU A 819 -17.57 24.89 -15.92
CA GLU A 819 -16.76 26.04 -15.53
C GLU A 819 -15.41 26.07 -16.27
N VAL A 820 -14.91 27.28 -16.54
CA VAL A 820 -13.54 27.51 -17.03
C VAL A 820 -12.67 28.11 -15.93
N ILE A 821 -11.54 27.46 -15.65
CA ILE A 821 -10.57 27.87 -14.64
C ILE A 821 -9.26 28.27 -15.33
N TYR A 822 -8.78 29.48 -15.04
CA TYR A 822 -7.46 29.95 -15.46
C TYR A 822 -6.43 29.77 -14.34
N ASN A 823 -5.29 29.18 -14.70
CA ASN A 823 -4.24 28.78 -13.78
C ASN A 823 -2.97 29.64 -13.85
N GLY A 824 -2.88 30.60 -14.76
CA GLY A 824 -1.72 31.49 -14.90
C GLY A 824 -1.63 32.61 -13.87
N GLU A 825 -0.47 33.28 -13.86
CA GLU A 825 -0.23 34.52 -13.10
C GLU A 825 -0.66 35.77 -13.89
N ASP A 826 -0.75 35.69 -15.22
CA ASP A 826 -1.24 36.77 -16.07
C ASP A 826 -2.71 37.09 -15.76
N ARG A 827 -3.17 38.32 -16.03
CA ARG A 827 -4.59 38.65 -15.83
C ARG A 827 -5.37 38.34 -17.10
N VAL A 828 -6.26 37.35 -17.03
CA VAL A 828 -7.22 37.02 -18.11
C VAL A 828 -8.64 37.25 -17.60
N GLU A 829 -9.40 38.13 -18.27
CA GLU A 829 -10.81 38.37 -17.94
C GLU A 829 -11.72 37.62 -18.92
N PHE A 830 -12.61 36.79 -18.40
CA PHE A 830 -13.64 36.09 -19.17
C PHE A 830 -14.95 36.88 -19.23
N LYS A 831 -15.75 36.60 -20.26
CA LYS A 831 -17.12 37.12 -20.39
C LYS A 831 -18.08 36.47 -19.40
N GLU A 832 -17.99 35.16 -19.32
CA GLU A 832 -18.70 34.24 -18.41
C GLU A 832 -17.70 33.16 -18.01
N THR A 833 -17.76 32.65 -16.78
CA THR A 833 -16.85 31.59 -16.28
C THR A 833 -17.57 30.29 -15.94
N SER A 834 -18.90 30.25 -16.02
CA SER A 834 -19.73 29.08 -15.76
C SER A 834 -20.97 29.06 -16.67
N LYS A 835 -21.44 27.87 -17.04
CA LYS A 835 -22.66 27.63 -17.83
C LYS A 835 -23.38 26.37 -17.36
N GLU A 836 -24.69 26.46 -17.14
CA GLU A 836 -25.54 25.31 -16.76
C GLU A 836 -25.89 24.42 -17.97
N VAL A 837 -25.96 23.11 -17.74
CA VAL A 837 -26.42 22.09 -18.70
C VAL A 837 -27.30 21.04 -17.99
N GLU A 838 -28.39 20.65 -18.65
CA GLU A 838 -29.27 19.57 -18.22
C GLU A 838 -29.15 18.43 -19.23
N VAL A 839 -28.38 17.40 -18.86
CA VAL A 839 -28.16 16.18 -19.65
C VAL A 839 -29.34 15.24 -19.39
N ARG A 840 -30.05 14.88 -20.45
CA ARG A 840 -31.28 14.08 -20.37
C ARG A 840 -31.00 12.59 -20.43
N ALA A 841 -31.82 11.81 -19.72
CA ALA A 841 -31.94 10.38 -19.94
C ALA A 841 -32.67 10.07 -21.25
N GLY A 842 -32.44 8.87 -21.78
CA GLY A 842 -33.05 8.39 -23.00
C GLY A 842 -32.32 7.20 -23.59
N LYS A 843 -32.83 6.67 -24.72
CA LYS A 843 -32.33 5.45 -25.36
C LYS A 843 -30.92 5.55 -25.97
N TYR A 844 -30.42 6.77 -26.16
CA TYR A 844 -29.10 7.07 -26.71
C TYR A 844 -28.54 8.30 -25.98
N GLY A 845 -27.21 8.41 -25.88
CA GLY A 845 -26.56 9.63 -25.44
C GLY A 845 -26.69 10.77 -26.45
N ASP A 846 -26.67 12.00 -25.95
CA ASP A 846 -26.80 13.23 -26.74
C ASP A 846 -25.48 14.02 -26.80
N TYR A 847 -25.38 14.92 -27.78
CA TYR A 847 -24.27 15.86 -27.94
C TYR A 847 -24.70 17.27 -27.55
N TYR A 848 -24.06 17.84 -26.54
CA TYR A 848 -24.34 19.15 -25.97
C TYR A 848 -23.27 20.16 -26.43
N GLU A 849 -23.53 20.79 -27.58
CA GLU A 849 -22.62 21.74 -28.22
C GLU A 849 -22.82 23.19 -27.74
N GLY A 850 -21.81 24.04 -27.96
CA GLY A 850 -21.93 25.50 -27.82
C GLY A 850 -21.57 26.06 -26.44
N PHE A 851 -20.86 25.29 -25.60
CA PHE A 851 -20.45 25.71 -24.25
C PHE A 851 -19.25 26.68 -24.22
N ASN A 852 -19.14 27.52 -25.25
CA ASN A 852 -17.94 28.29 -25.57
C ASN A 852 -17.67 29.41 -24.54
N PHE A 853 -16.42 29.61 -24.14
CA PHE A 853 -16.01 30.67 -23.21
C PHE A 853 -15.20 31.76 -23.94
N GLU A 854 -15.64 33.01 -23.80
CA GLU A 854 -15.07 34.16 -24.53
C GLU A 854 -14.14 34.96 -23.59
N ILE A 855 -12.89 35.15 -24.00
CA ILE A 855 -11.92 36.02 -23.33
C ILE A 855 -12.21 37.47 -23.75
N LYS A 856 -12.34 38.39 -22.79
CA LYS A 856 -12.50 39.83 -23.06
C LYS A 856 -11.16 40.54 -23.24
N SER A 857 -10.18 40.20 -22.40
CA SER A 857 -8.87 40.85 -22.35
C SER A 857 -7.87 40.00 -21.60
N PHE A 858 -6.60 40.11 -21.98
CA PHE A 858 -5.47 39.54 -21.26
C PHE A 858 -4.35 40.60 -21.11
N SER A 859 -3.57 40.54 -20.03
CA SER A 859 -2.40 41.38 -19.84
C SER A 859 -1.29 40.64 -19.09
N TYR A 860 -0.09 40.64 -19.67
CA TYR A 860 1.16 40.24 -19.02
C TYR A 860 1.53 41.27 -17.92
N GLU A 861 1.98 40.81 -16.76
CA GLU A 861 2.60 41.66 -15.71
C GLU A 861 4.12 41.80 -15.90
#